data_AF-A0A976KEE4-F1
#
_entry.id   AF-A0A976KEE4-F1
#
_cell.length_a   1.000
_cell.length_b   1.000
_cell.length_c   1.000
_cell.angle_alpha   90.00
_cell.angle_beta   90.00
_cell.angle_gamma   90.00
#
_symmetry.space_group_name_H-M   'P 1'
#
loop_
_entity.id
_entity.type
_entity.pdbx_description
1 polymer ?
#
loop_
_entity_poly.entity_id
_entity_poly.type
_entity_poly.pdbx_seq_one_letter_code
_entity_poly.pdbx_strand_id
1 'polypeptide(L)'
;MPPGWRCRWWTVQIDRYMSRPPKPCRSKLPSRVALLLAVACLTAPALVLAQEKNIRFDRLSSDHGLSQADVFAVHQDHHGFMWFGTQDGLNRFDGYEFTHYRHDPFLPESISNSFVYSILEDEEGDLWIGTMGGGLNRWDRSEDTFTHYRHDPTDPASLSNDRIRELHLDRNGHIWVGTDGGGLNVFDSESGSFSRFSHDPAQPRSLANDKIRAIYSDHDGQLWIGTDGGGLDRYDAETSGFVHYRDAGDVTGGLDTARIQSVFETADGAMWVGTFDQGLYRLPPSSNEWEQYLHDPEDPTSLSSNSVRALFQDDQETLWIGTDNGLNEWKPDTRTFDRYQNRVGDLTSLSDNRVVSMLQDRGGVLWIGTEGGGLNRWSPRAGFFSSYRADPSDRAKLSSNIVVAFAEGAGGSPIVGTYGGGVSRLDRSTRSFTTFRHRRYDPGSLSDDRVTSLHVDREGMLWVGTLTAGLNRFDADTEEFRRFEEVAGDPTSLSRNGITTILDGSDGYLWLGTVDGGLNRLDRQTGTFIHYSHDPENPTSLSDNRVTALFEERSGILWVGTESGGLNRFDRNTGGFTHFRHDPTNLRSLSSDTIYSLYEDDQGVLWIGTPSGLNRWESGLRSMHQGFFKRYTEREGLPNNSIFAILGDAEGNLWMSSNKGISRFEPEGEIFKNFDVSHGLQSNEFNRGAAYRHSSGELFFGGNQGFNSFYPANIGKNTFVPPVVLTGFLKANQPAELPLPISELDRIKLTHRDHVVSFEFAALDYTAPEKNRYAYMLEGFDSGWNEVGTLRRATYTNLDAGSYVFRVRGSNNDGTWNSRGPSLRVDVVPPPWRTKWAYGTYLVATFYLAFSYLRGQRRQRQEEARHRSELERDVQNRTKELAEKNDALQFMNKKLEEASYTDALTGLRNRRYLLTSIHTDIAQVDRFYTRLLAGKIDDSSVKPDLLFLLFDLDGFKQINDIHGHAAGDLVLVQVRNILSNACRESDTLIRWGGDEFLVVGRSTEQEVAEGLAERIRQAVVDHKFEVGSRRTVSLTCSIGFAAFPFIPTQPKFVHWEQVVGIADRALYVAKQSGRNQWVGIFSTEKTDEVEAEGLHEIINERPEQLAYDGLIELRTSIGDPDAVVWARA
;
A
#
# COMPACT_ATOMS: atom_id res chain seq x y z
N MET A 1 46.58 55.37 -39.82
CA MET A 1 47.82 55.89 -39.18
C MET A 1 47.64 55.75 -37.66
N PRO A 2 48.64 55.22 -36.93
CA PRO A 2 48.64 55.07 -35.46
C PRO A 2 49.03 56.42 -34.81
N PRO A 3 49.45 56.60 -33.52
CA PRO A 3 49.31 55.87 -32.23
C PRO A 3 48.93 56.80 -31.02
N GLY A 4 48.55 56.21 -29.87
CA GLY A 4 49.22 56.37 -28.56
C GLY A 4 49.04 57.59 -27.58
N TRP A 5 49.07 57.23 -26.28
CA TRP A 5 49.64 57.91 -25.07
C TRP A 5 48.77 58.71 -24.04
N ARG A 6 48.58 58.06 -22.86
CA ARG A 6 48.84 58.43 -21.42
C ARG A 6 48.43 59.76 -20.74
N CYS A 7 47.85 59.56 -19.52
CA CYS A 7 48.05 60.22 -18.18
C CYS A 7 47.63 61.72 -17.99
N ARG A 8 47.22 62.28 -16.82
CA ARG A 8 47.44 61.99 -15.37
C ARG A 8 46.51 62.86 -14.46
N TRP A 9 45.97 62.28 -13.38
CA TRP A 9 45.86 62.67 -11.94
C TRP A 9 45.49 64.08 -11.36
N TRP A 10 44.44 64.06 -10.50
CA TRP A 10 44.20 64.57 -9.11
C TRP A 10 44.27 66.06 -8.68
N THR A 11 43.26 66.52 -7.89
CA THR A 11 43.40 67.06 -6.50
C THR A 11 42.06 67.22 -5.74
N VAL A 12 42.18 67.44 -4.43
CA VAL A 12 41.27 67.24 -3.27
C VAL A 12 40.77 68.58 -2.69
N GLN A 13 39.59 68.66 -2.04
CA GLN A 13 39.40 69.16 -0.66
C GLN A 13 37.93 69.29 -0.18
N ILE A 14 37.82 69.28 1.15
CA ILE A 14 36.72 69.00 2.07
C ILE A 14 36.19 70.32 2.68
N ASP A 15 34.89 70.40 3.03
CA ASP A 15 34.35 70.57 4.41
C ASP A 15 33.04 71.39 4.56
N ARG A 16 32.16 70.84 5.42
CA ARG A 16 31.30 71.45 6.45
C ARG A 16 29.93 72.15 6.22
N TYR A 17 28.97 71.57 6.96
CA TYR A 17 27.90 72.11 7.83
C TYR A 17 26.47 72.42 7.32
N MET A 18 25.56 71.82 8.10
CA MET A 18 24.09 71.80 8.18
C MET A 18 23.33 73.12 7.97
N SER A 19 22.14 73.07 7.35
CA SER A 19 20.82 73.17 8.02
C SER A 19 19.66 73.53 7.06
N ARG A 20 18.64 72.65 7.06
CA ARG A 20 17.17 72.75 6.75
C ARG A 20 16.61 73.59 5.56
N PRO A 21 15.43 73.18 5.03
CA PRO A 21 15.08 73.35 3.61
C PRO A 21 14.04 74.45 3.34
N PRO A 22 13.84 74.82 2.06
CA PRO A 22 12.50 75.18 1.60
C PRO A 22 12.02 74.35 0.38
N LYS A 23 10.70 74.30 0.29
CA LYS A 23 9.82 73.56 -0.64
C LYS A 23 9.98 73.93 -2.13
N PRO A 24 9.41 73.11 -3.05
CA PRO A 24 9.80 73.04 -4.45
C PRO A 24 8.90 73.84 -5.40
N CYS A 25 9.44 74.21 -6.58
CA CYS A 25 8.62 74.36 -7.78
C CYS A 25 9.39 74.08 -9.09
N ARG A 26 9.04 72.92 -9.66
CA ARG A 26 8.93 72.50 -11.08
C ARG A 26 9.64 73.30 -12.18
N SER A 27 10.47 72.60 -12.95
CA SER A 27 10.52 72.75 -14.41
C SER A 27 10.24 71.40 -15.08
N LYS A 28 9.45 71.43 -16.15
CA LYS A 28 8.91 70.27 -16.88
C LYS A 28 9.94 69.77 -17.90
N LEU A 29 10.26 68.47 -17.88
CA LEU A 29 10.81 67.77 -19.04
C LEU A 29 9.66 67.20 -19.90
N PRO A 30 9.80 67.12 -21.23
CA PRO A 30 8.72 66.72 -22.13
C PRO A 30 8.44 65.21 -22.05
N SER A 31 7.16 64.88 -21.95
CA SER A 31 6.58 63.56 -21.62
C SER A 31 6.86 62.42 -22.61
N ARG A 32 7.60 62.65 -23.70
CA ARG A 32 7.89 61.60 -24.70
C ARG A 32 9.20 60.84 -24.45
N VAL A 33 10.20 61.46 -23.80
CA VAL A 33 11.46 60.77 -23.48
C VAL A 33 11.34 59.94 -22.20
N ALA A 34 10.54 60.39 -21.23
CA ALA A 34 10.24 59.60 -20.03
C ALA A 34 9.38 58.37 -20.34
N LEU A 35 8.51 58.41 -21.36
CA LEU A 35 7.70 57.27 -21.75
C LEU A 35 8.52 56.22 -22.53
N LEU A 36 9.48 56.65 -23.36
CA LEU A 36 10.37 55.73 -24.09
C LEU A 36 11.43 55.07 -23.17
N LEU A 37 11.92 55.78 -22.14
CA LEU A 37 12.78 55.18 -21.11
C LEU A 37 11.99 54.30 -20.13
N ALA A 38 10.75 54.65 -19.79
CA ALA A 38 9.89 53.79 -18.97
C ALA A 38 9.46 52.53 -19.71
N VAL A 39 9.19 52.59 -21.02
CA VAL A 39 8.87 51.42 -21.83
C VAL A 39 10.11 50.55 -22.09
N ALA A 40 11.29 51.14 -22.28
CA ALA A 40 12.54 50.38 -22.41
C ALA A 40 12.97 49.69 -21.09
N CYS A 41 12.64 50.26 -19.91
CA CYS A 41 12.84 49.61 -18.62
C CYS A 41 11.73 48.60 -18.25
N LEU A 42 10.56 48.64 -18.89
CA LEU A 42 9.48 47.66 -18.72
C LEU A 42 9.59 46.46 -19.68
N THR A 43 10.50 46.51 -20.65
CA THR A 43 10.79 45.39 -21.57
C THR A 43 12.22 44.88 -21.46
N ALA A 44 12.98 45.27 -20.43
CA ALA A 44 14.17 44.51 -20.08
C ALA A 44 13.66 43.12 -19.65
N PRO A 45 13.98 42.03 -20.37
CA PRO A 45 13.67 40.71 -19.85
C PRO A 45 14.33 40.65 -18.48
N ALA A 46 13.54 40.33 -17.44
CA ALA A 46 14.14 39.83 -16.23
C ALA A 46 15.12 38.76 -16.70
N LEU A 47 16.41 38.92 -16.40
CA LEU A 47 17.38 37.85 -16.52
C LEU A 47 16.88 36.77 -15.57
N VAL A 48 16.00 35.92 -16.08
CA VAL A 48 15.71 34.62 -15.50
C VAL A 48 17.04 33.92 -15.62
N LEU A 49 17.84 33.99 -14.56
CA LEU A 49 18.99 33.12 -14.41
C LEU A 49 18.43 31.72 -14.56
N ALA A 50 18.77 31.05 -15.66
CA ALA A 50 18.36 29.69 -15.92
C ALA A 50 18.71 28.87 -14.67
N GLN A 51 17.71 28.18 -14.12
CA GLN A 51 17.94 27.30 -12.97
C GLN A 51 18.91 26.21 -13.44
N GLU A 52 20.13 26.22 -12.90
CA GLU A 52 21.16 25.25 -13.28
C GLU A 52 20.68 23.84 -12.92
N LYS A 53 20.63 22.94 -13.92
CA LYS A 53 20.09 21.58 -13.82
C LYS A 53 20.91 20.78 -12.79
N ASN A 54 20.28 20.37 -11.69
CA ASN A 54 20.91 19.48 -10.70
C ASN A 54 20.80 18.03 -11.19
N ILE A 55 21.74 17.61 -12.03
CA ILE A 55 21.76 16.26 -12.61
C ILE A 55 22.20 15.25 -11.57
N ARG A 56 21.33 14.27 -11.31
CA ARG A 56 21.59 13.13 -10.44
C ARG A 56 21.21 11.86 -11.19
N PHE A 57 22.11 10.89 -11.17
CA PHE A 57 21.93 9.63 -11.86
C PHE A 57 21.48 8.54 -10.88
N ASP A 58 20.40 7.86 -11.24
CA ASP A 58 20.09 6.55 -10.70
C ASP A 58 20.99 5.52 -11.38
N ARG A 59 21.50 4.55 -10.62
CA ARG A 59 22.45 3.55 -11.13
C ARG A 59 21.83 2.17 -11.15
N LEU A 60 21.96 1.47 -12.26
CA LEU A 60 21.60 0.06 -12.38
C LEU A 60 22.85 -0.75 -12.71
N SER A 61 23.08 -1.81 -11.94
CA SER A 61 24.28 -2.65 -11.99
C SER A 61 23.88 -4.12 -11.82
N SER A 62 24.87 -5.01 -11.68
CA SER A 62 24.62 -6.42 -11.37
C SER A 62 23.79 -6.64 -10.11
N ASP A 63 23.89 -5.75 -9.12
CA ASP A 63 23.10 -5.82 -7.88
C ASP A 63 21.60 -5.61 -8.14
N HIS A 64 21.26 -4.98 -9.27
CA HIS A 64 19.90 -4.72 -9.73
C HIS A 64 19.45 -5.73 -10.80
N GLY A 65 20.27 -6.75 -11.07
CA GLY A 65 19.97 -7.80 -12.03
C GLY A 65 20.50 -7.55 -13.44
N LEU A 66 21.34 -6.56 -13.72
CA LEU A 66 22.03 -6.44 -15.02
C LEU A 66 23.06 -7.59 -15.18
N SER A 67 23.22 -8.18 -16.37
CA SER A 67 24.12 -9.34 -16.52
C SER A 67 25.60 -9.03 -16.28
N GLN A 68 26.07 -7.85 -16.71
CA GLN A 68 27.45 -7.39 -16.58
C GLN A 68 27.53 -5.85 -16.66
N ALA A 69 28.58 -5.26 -16.08
CA ALA A 69 28.67 -3.82 -15.84
C ALA A 69 29.18 -2.96 -17.01
N ASP A 70 29.64 -3.56 -18.11
CA ASP A 70 30.03 -2.81 -19.31
C ASP A 70 28.87 -2.84 -20.31
N VAL A 71 28.30 -1.67 -20.57
CA VAL A 71 27.09 -1.55 -21.39
C VAL A 71 27.41 -0.81 -22.68
N PHE A 72 27.64 -1.56 -23.76
CA PHE A 72 28.10 -1.03 -25.04
C PHE A 72 26.98 -0.51 -25.94
N ALA A 73 25.76 -1.01 -25.75
CA ALA A 73 24.60 -0.60 -26.52
C ALA A 73 23.38 -0.38 -25.62
N VAL A 74 22.62 0.66 -25.92
CA VAL A 74 21.32 0.95 -25.31
C VAL A 74 20.32 1.15 -26.44
N HIS A 75 19.19 0.46 -26.38
CA HIS A 75 18.13 0.57 -27.38
C HIS A 75 16.75 0.52 -26.70
N GLN A 76 15.73 1.11 -27.31
CA GLN A 76 14.34 0.94 -26.88
C GLN A 76 13.53 0.40 -28.05
N ASP A 77 12.88 -0.75 -27.86
CA ASP A 77 12.07 -1.35 -28.93
C ASP A 77 10.71 -0.65 -29.13
N HIS A 78 10.00 -1.02 -30.18
CA HIS A 78 8.70 -0.42 -30.48
C HIS A 78 7.60 -0.69 -29.44
N HIS A 79 7.71 -1.77 -28.66
CA HIS A 79 6.80 -2.08 -27.55
C HIS A 79 7.09 -1.22 -26.31
N GLY A 80 8.30 -0.66 -26.22
CA GLY A 80 8.76 0.23 -25.18
C GLY A 80 9.77 -0.42 -24.23
N PHE A 81 10.16 -1.69 -24.41
CA PHE A 81 11.17 -2.31 -23.56
C PHE A 81 12.55 -1.72 -23.84
N MET A 82 13.35 -1.59 -22.78
CA MET A 82 14.75 -1.19 -22.91
C MET A 82 15.62 -2.43 -23.12
N TRP A 83 16.59 -2.31 -24.01
CA TRP A 83 17.54 -3.36 -24.36
C TRP A 83 18.97 -2.87 -24.15
N PHE A 84 19.80 -3.72 -23.55
CA PHE A 84 21.18 -3.40 -23.22
C PHE A 84 22.13 -4.50 -23.64
N GLY A 85 23.15 -4.14 -24.42
CA GLY A 85 24.21 -5.04 -24.86
C GLY A 85 25.41 -4.96 -23.90
N THR A 86 25.82 -6.10 -23.34
CA THR A 86 26.95 -6.18 -22.40
C THR A 86 28.01 -7.19 -22.84
N GLN A 87 29.09 -7.35 -22.06
CA GLN A 87 30.07 -8.41 -22.32
C GLN A 87 29.52 -9.82 -22.05
N ASP A 88 28.46 -9.94 -21.26
CA ASP A 88 27.89 -11.22 -20.84
C ASP A 88 26.37 -11.25 -21.04
N GLY A 89 25.94 -10.87 -22.24
CA GLY A 89 24.61 -11.12 -22.76
C GLY A 89 23.87 -9.87 -23.24
N LEU A 90 22.76 -10.13 -23.92
CA LEU A 90 21.74 -9.15 -24.23
C LEU A 90 20.72 -9.12 -23.08
N ASN A 91 20.36 -7.92 -22.63
CA ASN A 91 19.48 -7.72 -21.49
C ASN A 91 18.23 -6.96 -21.92
N ARG A 92 17.03 -7.50 -21.70
CA ARG A 92 15.76 -6.78 -21.86
C ARG A 92 15.23 -6.34 -20.50
N PHE A 93 14.74 -5.11 -20.37
CA PHE A 93 14.31 -4.53 -19.11
C PHE A 93 12.90 -3.92 -19.19
N ASP A 94 12.02 -4.35 -18.29
CA ASP A 94 10.61 -3.94 -18.23
C ASP A 94 10.34 -2.77 -17.24
N GLY A 95 11.39 -2.26 -16.61
CA GLY A 95 11.31 -1.23 -15.56
C GLY A 95 11.56 -1.77 -14.16
N TYR A 96 11.50 -3.10 -13.99
CA TYR A 96 11.64 -3.78 -12.70
C TYR A 96 12.63 -4.96 -12.77
N GLU A 97 12.57 -5.76 -13.82
CA GLU A 97 13.32 -7.02 -13.96
C GLU A 97 14.05 -7.09 -15.31
N PHE A 98 15.21 -7.72 -15.28
CA PHE A 98 16.01 -8.01 -16.47
C PHE A 98 15.75 -9.44 -16.95
N THR A 99 15.48 -9.60 -18.25
CA THR A 99 15.54 -10.88 -18.96
C THR A 99 16.90 -10.98 -19.66
N HIS A 100 17.59 -12.11 -19.50
CA HIS A 100 18.94 -12.32 -20.03
C HIS A 100 18.96 -13.30 -21.19
N TYR A 101 19.63 -12.91 -22.27
CA TYR A 101 19.91 -13.76 -23.42
C TYR A 101 21.43 -13.95 -23.52
N ARG A 102 21.88 -15.19 -23.35
CA ARG A 102 23.29 -15.59 -23.36
C ARG A 102 23.53 -16.73 -24.34
N HIS A 103 24.77 -16.83 -24.81
CA HIS A 103 25.15 -17.94 -25.67
C HIS A 103 25.09 -19.26 -24.90
N ASP A 104 24.34 -20.22 -25.42
CA ASP A 104 24.31 -21.60 -24.93
C ASP A 104 24.79 -22.54 -26.04
N PRO A 105 25.94 -23.23 -25.86
CA PRO A 105 26.49 -24.13 -26.86
C PRO A 105 25.62 -25.37 -27.12
N PHE A 106 24.63 -25.66 -26.27
CA PHE A 106 23.69 -26.77 -26.44
C PHE A 106 22.36 -26.34 -27.07
N LEU A 107 22.12 -25.04 -27.23
CA LEU A 107 20.94 -24.47 -27.88
C LEU A 107 21.38 -23.62 -29.10
N PRO A 108 21.38 -24.20 -30.31
CA PRO A 108 21.83 -23.50 -31.53
C PRO A 108 21.06 -22.20 -31.82
N GLU A 109 19.83 -22.10 -31.35
CA GLU A 109 18.95 -20.94 -31.52
C GLU A 109 19.16 -19.86 -30.43
N SER A 110 20.09 -20.05 -29.50
CA SER A 110 20.52 -19.00 -28.56
C SER A 110 21.37 -17.94 -29.27
N ILE A 111 21.57 -16.76 -28.66
CA ILE A 111 22.46 -15.75 -29.24
C ILE A 111 23.85 -16.33 -29.53
N SER A 112 24.44 -15.99 -30.68
CA SER A 112 25.68 -16.60 -31.17
C SER A 112 26.91 -16.37 -30.29
N ASN A 113 26.90 -15.29 -29.50
CA ASN A 113 27.97 -14.88 -28.60
C ASN A 113 27.40 -13.92 -27.54
N SER A 114 27.85 -14.04 -26.29
CA SER A 114 27.34 -13.19 -25.19
C SER A 114 27.86 -11.75 -25.23
N PHE A 115 28.98 -11.47 -25.90
CA PHE A 115 29.51 -10.10 -25.97
C PHE A 115 28.82 -9.34 -27.11
N VAL A 116 27.91 -8.45 -26.72
CA VAL A 116 27.08 -7.63 -27.61
C VAL A 116 27.65 -6.21 -27.70
N TYR A 117 27.88 -5.72 -28.92
CA TYR A 117 28.36 -4.36 -29.18
C TYR A 117 27.30 -3.39 -29.68
N SER A 118 26.34 -3.87 -30.47
CA SER A 118 25.37 -3.00 -31.12
C SER A 118 24.00 -3.69 -31.19
N ILE A 119 22.94 -2.89 -31.08
CA ILE A 119 21.54 -3.31 -31.13
C ILE A 119 20.81 -2.33 -32.04
N LEU A 120 20.02 -2.86 -32.97
CA LEU A 120 19.23 -2.11 -33.92
C LEU A 120 17.85 -2.76 -34.06
N GLU A 121 16.79 -1.97 -34.21
CA GLU A 121 15.47 -2.46 -34.60
C GLU A 121 15.19 -1.98 -36.03
N ASP A 122 14.71 -2.86 -36.90
CA ASP A 122 14.32 -2.50 -38.27
C ASP A 122 12.86 -2.00 -38.37
N GLU A 123 12.43 -1.63 -39.57
CA GLU A 123 11.06 -1.12 -39.80
C GLU A 123 9.96 -2.18 -39.61
N GLU A 124 10.31 -3.48 -39.71
CA GLU A 124 9.40 -4.60 -39.46
C GLU A 124 9.29 -4.90 -37.96
N GLY A 125 10.19 -4.34 -37.16
CA GLY A 125 10.27 -4.53 -35.72
C GLY A 125 11.15 -5.71 -35.30
N ASP A 126 11.95 -6.27 -36.19
CA ASP A 126 12.93 -7.30 -35.84
C ASP A 126 14.13 -6.64 -35.15
N LEU A 127 14.65 -7.30 -34.12
CA LEU A 127 15.83 -6.82 -33.39
C LEU A 127 17.09 -7.49 -33.93
N TRP A 128 18.06 -6.68 -34.32
CA TRP A 128 19.35 -7.06 -34.88
C TRP A 128 20.46 -6.79 -33.87
N ILE A 129 21.33 -7.78 -33.67
CA ILE A 129 22.35 -7.77 -32.62
C ILE A 129 23.72 -8.09 -33.20
N GLY A 130 24.63 -7.13 -33.09
CA GLY A 130 26.03 -7.24 -33.47
C GLY A 130 26.87 -7.76 -32.32
N THR A 131 27.59 -8.86 -32.55
CA THR A 131 28.42 -9.51 -31.51
C THR A 131 29.91 -9.43 -31.77
N MET A 132 30.73 -9.55 -30.73
CA MET A 132 32.20 -9.45 -30.82
C MET A 132 32.85 -10.53 -31.70
N GLY A 133 32.19 -11.66 -31.95
CA GLY A 133 32.77 -12.75 -32.74
C GLY A 133 31.81 -13.88 -33.11
N GLY A 134 30.51 -13.67 -33.00
CA GLY A 134 29.49 -14.62 -33.44
C GLY A 134 28.73 -14.18 -34.69
N GLY A 135 29.10 -13.05 -35.29
CA GLY A 135 28.39 -12.45 -36.42
C GLY A 135 27.14 -11.67 -36.00
N LEU A 136 26.22 -11.56 -36.95
CA LEU A 136 24.96 -10.82 -36.83
C LEU A 136 23.87 -11.77 -36.36
N ASN A 137 23.06 -11.35 -35.40
CA ASN A 137 21.92 -12.12 -34.92
C ASN A 137 20.64 -11.34 -35.23
N ARG A 138 19.61 -12.04 -35.67
CA ARG A 138 18.24 -11.52 -35.73
C ARG A 138 17.41 -12.26 -34.70
N TRP A 139 16.81 -11.53 -33.76
CA TRP A 139 15.91 -12.08 -32.77
C TRP A 139 14.50 -12.23 -33.35
N ASP A 140 14.04 -13.46 -33.47
CA ASP A 140 12.66 -13.78 -33.79
C ASP A 140 11.81 -13.70 -32.50
N ARG A 141 10.94 -12.70 -32.45
CA ARG A 141 10.09 -12.43 -31.29
C ARG A 141 9.05 -13.51 -31.03
N SER A 142 8.60 -14.17 -32.09
CA SER A 142 7.52 -15.14 -31.99
C SER A 142 8.02 -16.40 -31.28
N GLU A 143 9.16 -16.92 -31.70
CA GLU A 143 9.74 -18.15 -31.14
C GLU A 143 10.71 -17.89 -29.97
N ASP A 144 11.04 -16.62 -29.69
CA ASP A 144 12.07 -16.18 -28.72
C ASP A 144 13.46 -16.80 -29.01
N THR A 145 13.81 -16.86 -30.31
CA THR A 145 15.02 -17.51 -30.84
C THR A 145 15.87 -16.56 -31.69
N PHE A 146 17.13 -16.91 -31.97
CA PHE A 146 18.05 -16.08 -32.75
C PHE A 146 18.51 -16.79 -34.03
N THR A 147 18.27 -16.17 -35.18
CA THR A 147 18.89 -16.55 -36.46
C THR A 147 20.28 -15.91 -36.56
N HIS A 148 21.31 -16.67 -36.97
CA HIS A 148 22.69 -16.19 -37.07
C HIS A 148 23.15 -16.03 -38.51
N TYR A 149 23.80 -14.91 -38.82
CA TYR A 149 24.51 -14.66 -40.06
C TYR A 149 26.01 -14.52 -39.78
N ARG A 150 26.80 -15.43 -40.35
CA ARG A 150 28.24 -15.55 -40.08
C ARG A 150 29.08 -15.42 -41.35
N HIS A 151 30.37 -15.22 -41.16
CA HIS A 151 31.35 -15.24 -42.23
C HIS A 151 31.62 -16.67 -42.71
N ASP A 152 31.35 -16.91 -43.99
CA ASP A 152 31.80 -18.07 -44.72
C ASP A 152 32.87 -17.62 -45.75
N PRO A 153 34.12 -18.09 -45.63
CA PRO A 153 35.19 -17.71 -46.56
C PRO A 153 34.98 -18.24 -47.99
N THR A 154 34.04 -19.18 -48.18
CA THR A 154 33.73 -19.77 -49.49
C THR A 154 32.53 -19.11 -50.18
N ASP A 155 31.71 -18.36 -49.44
CA ASP A 155 30.56 -17.65 -49.97
C ASP A 155 30.83 -16.13 -49.96
N PRO A 156 31.01 -15.46 -51.11
CA PRO A 156 31.19 -14.02 -51.16
C PRO A 156 29.93 -13.22 -50.76
N ALA A 157 28.77 -13.87 -50.68
CA ALA A 157 27.50 -13.26 -50.30
C ALA A 157 27.18 -13.39 -48.80
N SER A 158 28.02 -14.07 -47.99
CA SER A 158 27.87 -14.11 -46.52
C SER A 158 28.40 -12.81 -45.87
N LEU A 159 28.41 -12.74 -44.53
CA LEU A 159 29.06 -11.63 -43.82
C LEU A 159 30.58 -11.60 -44.11
N SER A 160 31.23 -10.43 -44.12
CA SER A 160 32.67 -10.32 -44.36
C SER A 160 33.55 -10.72 -43.17
N ASN A 161 33.05 -10.61 -41.94
CA ASN A 161 33.75 -10.93 -40.69
C ASN A 161 32.75 -11.05 -39.53
N ASP A 162 32.98 -11.99 -38.60
CA ASP A 162 32.09 -12.24 -37.45
C ASP A 162 32.19 -11.21 -36.31
N ARG A 163 33.15 -10.28 -36.37
CA ARG A 163 33.33 -9.24 -35.35
C ARG A 163 32.55 -7.98 -35.72
N ILE A 164 31.29 -7.91 -35.31
CA ILE A 164 30.44 -6.76 -35.60
C ILE A 164 30.62 -5.69 -34.54
N ARG A 165 30.84 -4.45 -34.98
CA ARG A 165 31.02 -3.29 -34.11
C ARG A 165 29.84 -2.35 -34.11
N GLU A 166 29.28 -2.12 -35.29
CA GLU A 166 28.24 -1.11 -35.47
C GLU A 166 27.17 -1.62 -36.43
N LEU A 167 25.92 -1.32 -36.10
CA LEU A 167 24.75 -1.53 -36.94
C LEU A 167 24.07 -0.20 -37.17
N HIS A 168 23.63 0.05 -38.40
CA HIS A 168 22.92 1.27 -38.74
C HIS A 168 21.83 0.99 -39.77
N LEU A 169 20.62 1.49 -39.52
CA LEU A 169 19.52 1.45 -40.47
C LEU A 169 19.50 2.76 -41.26
N ASP A 170 19.66 2.67 -42.58
CA ASP A 170 19.49 3.85 -43.43
C ASP A 170 18.00 4.16 -43.69
N ARG A 171 17.73 5.33 -44.27
CA ARG A 171 16.36 5.78 -44.59
C ARG A 171 15.65 4.97 -45.69
N ASN A 172 16.38 4.13 -46.39
CA ASN A 172 15.83 3.24 -47.42
C ASN A 172 15.55 1.84 -46.85
N GLY A 173 15.77 1.62 -45.55
CA GLY A 173 15.55 0.34 -44.89
C GLY A 173 16.72 -0.63 -44.99
N HIS A 174 17.89 -0.22 -45.50
CA HIS A 174 19.05 -1.12 -45.54
C HIS A 174 19.76 -1.15 -44.20
N ILE A 175 20.15 -2.37 -43.79
CA ILE A 175 20.95 -2.58 -42.59
C ILE A 175 22.43 -2.62 -42.97
N TRP A 176 23.15 -1.59 -42.54
CA TRP A 176 24.59 -1.46 -42.68
C TRP A 176 25.29 -2.09 -41.49
N VAL A 177 26.28 -2.95 -41.76
CA VAL A 177 26.99 -3.74 -40.75
C VAL A 177 28.48 -3.45 -40.82
N GLY A 178 28.97 -2.73 -39.83
CA GLY A 178 30.39 -2.39 -39.66
C GLY A 178 31.13 -3.47 -38.89
N THR A 179 32.24 -3.95 -39.44
CA THR A 179 33.05 -5.01 -38.80
C THR A 179 34.41 -4.51 -38.32
N ASP A 180 35.00 -5.18 -37.33
CA ASP A 180 36.36 -4.94 -36.86
C ASP A 180 37.37 -5.73 -37.70
N GLY A 181 37.66 -5.21 -38.90
CA GLY A 181 38.70 -5.73 -39.80
C GLY A 181 38.20 -6.48 -41.04
N GLY A 182 36.90 -6.51 -41.32
CA GLY A 182 36.32 -7.02 -42.58
C GLY A 182 35.64 -5.95 -43.43
N GLY A 183 35.73 -4.68 -43.05
CA GLY A 183 35.08 -3.56 -43.73
C GLY A 183 33.59 -3.44 -43.41
N LEU A 184 32.87 -2.87 -44.37
CA LEU A 184 31.45 -2.53 -44.29
C LEU A 184 30.62 -3.53 -45.09
N ASN A 185 29.46 -3.93 -44.58
CA ASN A 185 28.51 -4.79 -45.28
C ASN A 185 27.14 -4.13 -45.36
N VAL A 186 26.36 -4.50 -46.37
CA VAL A 186 24.93 -4.16 -46.49
C VAL A 186 24.16 -5.45 -46.56
N PHE A 187 23.20 -5.61 -45.66
CA PHE A 187 22.30 -6.74 -45.65
C PHE A 187 21.08 -6.47 -46.55
N ASP A 188 20.80 -7.41 -47.44
CA ASP A 188 19.59 -7.43 -48.27
C ASP A 188 18.56 -8.38 -47.64
N SER A 189 17.45 -7.82 -47.17
CA SER A 189 16.41 -8.57 -46.44
C SER A 189 15.65 -9.58 -47.31
N GLU A 190 15.52 -9.33 -48.62
CA GLU A 190 14.81 -10.23 -49.53
C GLU A 190 15.60 -11.52 -49.82
N SER A 191 16.90 -11.40 -50.04
CA SER A 191 17.78 -12.52 -50.40
C SER A 191 18.52 -13.11 -49.19
N GLY A 192 18.57 -12.40 -48.07
CA GLY A 192 19.39 -12.77 -46.90
C GLY A 192 20.89 -12.70 -47.15
N SER A 193 21.32 -11.96 -48.19
CA SER A 193 22.71 -11.87 -48.62
C SER A 193 23.37 -10.55 -48.26
N PHE A 194 24.70 -10.50 -48.32
CA PHE A 194 25.50 -9.33 -47.98
C PHE A 194 26.29 -8.82 -49.18
N SER A 195 26.19 -7.52 -49.42
CA SER A 195 27.15 -6.78 -50.26
C SER A 195 28.29 -6.26 -49.39
N ARG A 196 29.54 -6.44 -49.81
CA ARG A 196 30.74 -6.14 -49.01
C ARG A 196 31.56 -5.00 -49.61
N PHE A 197 32.05 -4.12 -48.75
CA PHE A 197 32.97 -3.03 -49.10
C PHE A 197 34.20 -3.13 -48.19
N SER A 198 35.36 -3.38 -48.79
CA SER A 198 36.64 -3.48 -48.08
C SER A 198 37.66 -2.49 -48.64
N HIS A 199 38.72 -2.27 -47.87
CA HIS A 199 39.86 -1.46 -48.25
C HIS A 199 40.68 -2.15 -49.33
N ASP A 200 40.91 -1.46 -50.44
CA ASP A 200 41.84 -1.86 -51.48
C ASP A 200 42.81 -0.69 -51.79
N PRO A 201 44.09 -0.80 -51.39
CA PRO A 201 45.10 0.22 -51.69
C PRO A 201 45.26 0.54 -53.18
N ALA A 202 44.87 -0.36 -54.09
CA ALA A 202 44.92 -0.15 -55.53
C ALA A 202 43.70 0.62 -56.07
N GLN A 203 42.64 0.78 -55.27
CA GLN A 203 41.40 1.47 -55.64
C GLN A 203 41.16 2.67 -54.73
N PRO A 204 41.48 3.91 -55.17
CA PRO A 204 41.37 5.12 -54.35
C PRO A 204 39.97 5.52 -53.89
N ARG A 205 38.92 4.84 -54.39
CA ARG A 205 37.51 5.02 -53.99
C ARG A 205 36.96 3.81 -53.23
N SER A 206 37.79 2.84 -52.88
CA SER A 206 37.44 1.80 -51.92
C SER A 206 37.43 2.38 -50.51
N LEU A 207 36.96 1.63 -49.51
CA LEU A 207 36.94 2.07 -48.11
C LEU A 207 38.37 2.44 -47.61
N ALA A 208 38.53 3.45 -46.77
CA ALA A 208 39.86 3.87 -46.30
C ALA A 208 40.52 2.86 -45.34
N ASN A 209 39.73 2.11 -44.58
CA ASN A 209 40.19 1.11 -43.64
C ASN A 209 39.08 0.12 -43.27
N ASP A 210 39.42 -1.15 -43.05
CA ASP A 210 38.46 -2.22 -42.76
C ASP A 210 37.95 -2.28 -41.32
N LYS A 211 38.44 -1.43 -40.43
CA LYS A 211 37.99 -1.34 -39.03
C LYS A 211 36.93 -0.26 -38.87
N ILE A 212 35.67 -0.64 -38.97
CA ILE A 212 34.55 0.28 -38.82
C ILE A 212 34.23 0.49 -37.33
N ARG A 213 34.06 1.75 -36.92
CA ARG A 213 33.69 2.14 -35.55
C ARG A 213 32.36 2.88 -35.46
N ALA A 214 32.00 3.63 -36.49
CA ALA A 214 30.75 4.39 -36.54
C ALA A 214 30.17 4.37 -37.94
N ILE A 215 28.85 4.34 -38.03
CA ILE A 215 28.08 4.46 -39.27
C ILE A 215 26.94 5.43 -38.96
N TYR A 216 26.73 6.43 -39.80
CA TYR A 216 25.69 7.43 -39.56
C TYR A 216 25.10 7.93 -40.87
N SER A 217 23.78 8.12 -40.93
CA SER A 217 23.11 8.78 -42.07
C SER A 217 22.73 10.20 -41.69
N ASP A 218 23.21 11.16 -42.48
CA ASP A 218 22.88 12.58 -42.28
C ASP A 218 21.46 12.94 -42.76
N HIS A 219 21.08 14.21 -42.57
CA HIS A 219 19.75 14.70 -42.92
C HIS A 219 19.47 14.67 -44.43
N ASP A 220 20.50 14.62 -45.27
CA ASP A 220 20.40 14.51 -46.72
C ASP A 220 20.42 13.04 -47.21
N GLY A 221 20.54 12.08 -46.27
CA GLY A 221 20.60 10.65 -46.56
C GLY A 221 21.97 10.15 -47.01
N GLN A 222 23.04 10.95 -46.85
CA GLN A 222 24.40 10.50 -47.10
C GLN A 222 24.88 9.65 -45.92
N LEU A 223 25.62 8.58 -46.24
CA LEU A 223 26.18 7.69 -45.24
C LEU A 223 27.63 8.07 -44.93
N TRP A 224 27.91 8.27 -43.65
CA TRP A 224 29.22 8.60 -43.10
C TRP A 224 29.76 7.41 -42.30
N ILE A 225 31.04 7.10 -42.48
CA ILE A 225 31.69 5.93 -41.94
C ILE A 225 32.95 6.35 -41.21
N GLY A 226 32.95 6.18 -39.89
CA GLY A 226 34.11 6.39 -39.04
C GLY A 226 34.97 5.13 -38.97
N THR A 227 36.26 5.26 -39.27
CA THR A 227 37.19 4.13 -39.24
C THR A 227 38.29 4.29 -38.18
N ASP A 228 38.85 3.17 -37.71
CA ASP A 228 40.00 3.13 -36.81
C ASP A 228 41.31 2.93 -37.59
N GLY A 229 41.83 4.03 -38.15
CA GLY A 229 43.07 4.10 -38.89
C GLY A 229 42.94 4.67 -40.31
N GLY A 230 41.73 4.95 -40.80
CA GLY A 230 41.46 5.52 -42.14
C GLY A 230 40.84 6.93 -42.14
N GLY A 231 40.38 7.43 -41.00
CA GLY A 231 39.65 8.70 -40.91
C GLY A 231 38.15 8.53 -41.15
N LEU A 232 37.52 9.59 -41.66
CA LEU A 232 36.09 9.65 -41.97
C LEU A 232 35.87 9.46 -43.47
N ASP A 233 35.00 8.51 -43.82
CA ASP A 233 34.58 8.24 -45.20
C ASP A 233 33.12 8.65 -45.40
N ARG A 234 32.79 9.10 -46.61
CA ARG A 234 31.40 9.29 -47.05
C ARG A 234 31.11 8.37 -48.23
N TYR A 235 30.05 7.59 -48.14
CA TYR A 235 29.58 6.73 -49.22
C TYR A 235 28.91 7.55 -50.31
N ASP A 236 29.30 7.30 -51.56
CA ASP A 236 28.67 7.85 -52.75
C ASP A 236 27.86 6.75 -53.45
N ALA A 237 26.53 6.84 -53.32
CA ALA A 237 25.60 5.87 -53.88
C ALA A 237 25.62 5.83 -55.42
N GLU A 238 25.95 6.94 -56.10
CA GLU A 238 25.99 6.97 -57.58
C GLU A 238 27.17 6.17 -58.13
N THR A 239 28.31 6.23 -57.44
CA THR A 239 29.53 5.56 -57.87
C THR A 239 29.82 4.26 -57.12
N SER A 240 29.00 3.93 -56.11
CA SER A 240 29.23 2.83 -55.16
C SER A 240 30.65 2.85 -54.55
N GLY A 241 31.19 4.06 -54.34
CA GLY A 241 32.54 4.30 -53.85
C GLY A 241 32.55 5.23 -52.64
N PHE A 242 33.75 5.56 -52.14
CA PHE A 242 33.93 6.37 -50.93
C PHE A 242 34.74 7.64 -51.21
N VAL A 243 34.36 8.72 -50.54
CA VAL A 243 35.10 9.98 -50.47
C VAL A 243 35.77 10.06 -49.10
N HIS A 244 37.09 10.20 -49.09
CA HIS A 244 37.91 10.20 -47.87
C HIS A 244 38.15 11.61 -47.34
N TYR A 245 37.82 11.84 -46.08
CA TYR A 245 38.09 13.08 -45.35
C TYR A 245 39.28 12.85 -44.41
N ARG A 246 40.50 12.90 -44.98
CA ARG A 246 41.79 12.75 -44.28
C ARG A 246 42.72 13.93 -44.59
N ASP A 247 43.71 14.13 -43.73
CA ASP A 247 44.88 15.04 -43.80
C ASP A 247 45.05 15.86 -45.09
N ALA A 248 45.31 17.17 -44.93
CA ALA A 248 45.09 18.33 -45.82
C ALA A 248 45.78 18.34 -47.22
N GLY A 249 45.96 17.20 -47.87
CA GLY A 249 46.62 17.06 -49.18
C GLY A 249 45.70 16.87 -50.40
N ASP A 250 44.51 16.29 -50.25
CA ASP A 250 43.64 15.95 -51.40
C ASP A 250 42.25 16.60 -51.38
N VAL A 251 41.78 17.09 -50.23
CA VAL A 251 40.53 17.86 -50.10
C VAL A 251 40.77 18.99 -49.09
N THR A 252 40.44 20.23 -49.45
CA THR A 252 40.43 21.35 -48.49
C THR A 252 39.42 21.04 -47.37
N GLY A 253 39.89 20.84 -46.13
CA GLY A 253 39.03 20.62 -44.96
C GLY A 253 38.98 19.18 -44.39
N GLY A 254 40.07 18.40 -44.46
CA GLY A 254 40.16 17.07 -43.82
C GLY A 254 40.35 17.12 -42.28
N LEU A 255 40.14 15.98 -41.60
CA LEU A 255 40.39 15.82 -40.16
C LEU A 255 41.84 15.43 -39.89
N ASP A 256 42.47 16.03 -38.87
CA ASP A 256 43.85 15.73 -38.44
C ASP A 256 43.94 14.45 -37.58
N THR A 257 43.05 13.47 -37.80
CA THR A 257 43.07 12.16 -37.16
C THR A 257 42.57 11.07 -38.09
N ALA A 258 43.10 9.87 -37.89
CA ALA A 258 42.67 8.68 -38.60
C ALA A 258 41.76 7.78 -37.77
N ARG A 259 41.46 8.12 -36.50
CA ARG A 259 40.80 7.21 -35.54
C ARG A 259 39.47 7.79 -35.05
N ILE A 260 38.43 7.57 -35.86
CA ILE A 260 37.07 8.04 -35.58
C ILE A 260 36.35 7.02 -34.71
N GLN A 261 35.61 7.49 -33.70
CA GLN A 261 34.86 6.64 -32.77
C GLN A 261 33.35 6.82 -32.90
N SER A 262 32.89 8.05 -33.16
CA SER A 262 31.47 8.39 -33.29
C SER A 262 31.27 9.51 -34.30
N VAL A 263 30.13 9.48 -34.98
CA VAL A 263 29.69 10.51 -35.95
C VAL A 263 28.23 10.79 -35.67
N PHE A 264 27.86 12.07 -35.60
CA PHE A 264 26.49 12.48 -35.30
C PHE A 264 26.21 13.86 -35.90
N GLU A 265 25.02 14.07 -36.45
CA GLU A 265 24.56 15.38 -36.91
C GLU A 265 23.50 15.92 -35.95
N THR A 266 23.72 17.12 -35.41
CA THR A 266 22.72 17.79 -34.57
C THR A 266 21.57 18.35 -35.41
N ALA A 267 20.42 18.57 -34.80
CA ALA A 267 19.22 19.08 -35.48
C ALA A 267 19.40 20.43 -36.19
N ASP A 268 20.43 21.21 -35.82
CA ASP A 268 20.82 22.45 -36.50
C ASP A 268 21.65 22.21 -37.79
N GLY A 269 21.94 20.96 -38.14
CA GLY A 269 22.73 20.55 -39.30
C GLY A 269 24.25 20.56 -39.07
N ALA A 270 24.72 20.75 -37.83
CA ALA A 270 26.15 20.66 -37.54
C ALA A 270 26.59 19.20 -37.42
N MET A 271 27.64 18.83 -38.14
CA MET A 271 28.25 17.49 -38.04
C MET A 271 29.25 17.47 -36.90
N TRP A 272 29.16 16.47 -36.04
CA TRP A 272 30.05 16.24 -34.91
C TRP A 272 30.76 14.90 -35.05
N VAL A 273 32.07 14.91 -34.80
CA VAL A 273 32.92 13.73 -34.95
C VAL A 273 33.75 13.54 -33.70
N GLY A 274 33.47 12.46 -32.98
CA GLY A 274 34.22 12.02 -31.81
C GLY A 274 35.40 11.15 -32.23
N THR A 275 36.56 11.38 -31.63
CA THR A 275 37.82 10.72 -32.00
C THR A 275 38.44 10.01 -30.80
N PHE A 276 39.31 9.03 -31.08
CA PHE A 276 39.95 8.26 -30.00
C PHE A 276 41.00 9.08 -29.23
N ASP A 277 41.65 10.05 -29.88
CA ASP A 277 42.83 10.74 -29.32
C ASP A 277 42.91 12.25 -29.58
N GLN A 278 42.10 12.81 -30.48
CA GLN A 278 42.17 14.21 -30.90
C GLN A 278 40.93 15.04 -30.53
N GLY A 279 40.20 14.60 -29.51
CA GLY A 279 39.04 15.30 -28.99
C GLY A 279 37.83 15.25 -29.92
N LEU A 280 37.10 16.36 -29.95
CA LEU A 280 35.83 16.50 -30.64
C LEU A 280 35.96 17.50 -31.78
N TYR A 281 35.51 17.10 -32.97
CA TYR A 281 35.42 17.98 -34.13
C TYR A 281 33.97 18.35 -34.40
N ARG A 282 33.76 19.58 -34.85
CA ARG A 282 32.47 20.11 -35.28
C ARG A 282 32.61 20.77 -36.65
N LEU A 283 31.75 20.41 -37.59
CA LEU A 283 31.59 21.12 -38.85
C LEU A 283 30.26 21.88 -38.81
N PRO A 284 30.29 23.21 -38.65
CA PRO A 284 29.07 24.02 -38.73
C PRO A 284 28.42 23.87 -40.12
N PRO A 285 27.07 23.87 -40.25
CA PRO A 285 26.37 23.70 -41.53
C PRO A 285 26.70 24.79 -42.57
N SER A 286 27.09 25.98 -42.09
CA SER A 286 27.45 27.12 -42.92
C SER A 286 28.96 27.22 -43.22
N SER A 287 29.77 26.29 -42.72
CA SER A 287 31.23 26.31 -42.80
C SER A 287 31.75 25.06 -43.52
N ASN A 288 32.87 25.20 -44.23
CA ASN A 288 33.63 24.06 -44.75
C ASN A 288 34.88 23.77 -43.90
N GLU A 289 35.02 24.45 -42.75
CA GLU A 289 36.14 24.30 -41.82
C GLU A 289 35.68 23.64 -40.53
N TRP A 290 36.46 22.66 -40.07
CA TRP A 290 36.25 21.96 -38.80
C TRP A 290 36.74 22.78 -37.62
N GLU A 291 35.90 22.92 -36.60
CA GLU A 291 36.24 23.43 -35.28
C GLU A 291 36.67 22.26 -34.38
N GLN A 292 37.83 22.36 -33.72
CA GLN A 292 38.34 21.30 -32.82
C GLN A 292 38.23 21.74 -31.34
N TYR A 293 37.78 20.81 -30.50
CA TYR A 293 37.68 20.98 -29.05
C TYR A 293 38.51 19.92 -28.33
N LEU A 294 39.40 20.38 -27.45
CA LEU A 294 40.35 19.54 -26.71
C LEU A 294 40.13 19.67 -25.20
N HIS A 295 40.61 18.66 -24.48
CA HIS A 295 40.74 18.65 -23.03
C HIS A 295 41.92 19.52 -22.59
N ASP A 296 41.63 20.47 -21.70
CA ASP A 296 42.60 21.22 -20.93
C ASP A 296 42.40 20.92 -19.42
N PRO A 297 43.40 20.34 -18.72
CA PRO A 297 43.34 20.09 -17.29
C PRO A 297 43.16 21.34 -16.43
N GLU A 298 43.61 22.50 -16.91
CA GLU A 298 43.56 23.78 -16.16
C GLU A 298 42.24 24.53 -16.40
N ASP A 299 41.50 24.19 -17.46
CA ASP A 299 40.19 24.76 -17.77
C ASP A 299 39.08 23.74 -17.49
N PRO A 300 38.30 23.88 -16.40
CA PRO A 300 37.20 22.97 -16.07
C PRO A 300 36.03 23.04 -17.07
N THR A 301 36.00 24.02 -17.97
CA THR A 301 34.94 24.24 -18.97
C THR A 301 35.30 23.71 -20.37
N SER A 302 36.51 23.17 -20.56
CA SER A 302 36.90 22.46 -21.79
C SER A 302 36.38 21.01 -21.79
N LEU A 303 36.69 20.18 -22.80
CA LEU A 303 36.24 18.79 -22.85
C LEU A 303 36.84 17.94 -21.70
N SER A 304 36.14 16.94 -21.15
CA SER A 304 36.65 16.14 -20.01
C SER A 304 37.78 15.15 -20.36
N SER A 305 37.88 14.73 -21.63
CA SER A 305 38.93 13.87 -22.18
C SER A 305 38.96 13.97 -23.70
N ASN A 306 40.14 13.80 -24.31
CA ASN A 306 40.30 13.77 -25.77
C ASN A 306 39.84 12.46 -26.44
N SER A 307 39.52 11.44 -25.66
CA SER A 307 38.93 10.19 -26.16
C SER A 307 37.41 10.28 -26.05
N VAL A 308 36.77 10.63 -27.17
CA VAL A 308 35.33 10.80 -27.31
C VAL A 308 34.75 9.52 -27.89
N ARG A 309 33.84 8.88 -27.15
CA ARG A 309 33.32 7.56 -27.50
C ARG A 309 31.90 7.57 -28.03
N ALA A 310 31.06 8.46 -27.51
CA ALA A 310 29.64 8.52 -27.87
C ALA A 310 29.16 9.96 -27.98
N LEU A 311 28.26 10.19 -28.93
CA LEU A 311 27.58 11.46 -29.19
C LEU A 311 26.08 11.22 -29.24
N PHE A 312 25.30 12.07 -28.60
CA PHE A 312 23.85 11.95 -28.54
C PHE A 312 23.20 13.31 -28.32
N GLN A 313 22.11 13.62 -29.01
CA GLN A 313 21.31 14.82 -28.76
C GLN A 313 19.94 14.43 -28.19
N ASP A 314 19.54 15.08 -27.09
CA ASP A 314 18.23 14.85 -26.45
C ASP A 314 17.09 15.65 -27.10
N ASP A 315 15.87 15.38 -26.65
CA ASP A 315 14.64 16.05 -27.09
C ASP A 315 14.58 17.57 -26.78
N GLN A 316 15.51 18.06 -25.95
CA GLN A 316 15.70 19.49 -25.67
C GLN A 316 16.81 20.09 -26.53
N GLU A 317 17.24 19.39 -27.58
CA GLU A 317 18.33 19.77 -28.50
C GLU A 317 19.69 19.92 -27.81
N THR A 318 19.84 19.38 -26.59
CA THR A 318 21.09 19.41 -25.84
C THR A 318 22.01 18.28 -26.32
N LEU A 319 23.22 18.63 -26.74
CA LEU A 319 24.23 17.66 -27.17
C LEU A 319 25.00 17.14 -25.96
N TRP A 320 24.98 15.83 -25.80
CA TRP A 320 25.67 15.04 -24.80
C TRP A 320 26.87 14.33 -25.43
N ILE A 321 28.03 14.41 -24.76
CA ILE A 321 29.29 13.84 -25.24
C ILE A 321 29.87 12.92 -24.17
N GLY A 322 29.90 11.63 -24.48
CA GLY A 322 30.51 10.59 -23.65
C GLY A 322 31.99 10.45 -23.95
N THR A 323 32.83 10.51 -22.92
CA THR A 323 34.29 10.33 -23.04
C THR A 323 34.81 9.25 -22.10
N ASP A 324 36.11 8.97 -22.18
CA ASP A 324 36.81 8.10 -21.20
C ASP A 324 36.86 8.67 -19.78
N ASN A 325 36.55 9.95 -19.60
CA ASN A 325 36.68 10.65 -18.32
C ASN A 325 35.42 11.45 -17.96
N GLY A 326 34.25 10.96 -18.33
CA GLY A 326 32.95 11.46 -17.92
C GLY A 326 32.02 11.83 -19.07
N LEU A 327 30.87 12.38 -18.71
CA LEU A 327 29.87 12.92 -19.61
C LEU A 327 30.02 14.44 -19.69
N ASN A 328 29.84 15.01 -20.88
CA ASN A 328 29.89 16.45 -21.11
C ASN A 328 28.57 16.93 -21.72
N GLU A 329 28.09 18.08 -21.27
CA GLU A 329 26.95 18.80 -21.86
C GLU A 329 27.48 20.01 -22.63
N TRP A 330 27.15 20.12 -23.92
CA TRP A 330 27.55 21.24 -24.75
C TRP A 330 26.75 22.52 -24.44
N LYS A 331 27.45 23.64 -24.24
CA LYS A 331 26.85 24.98 -24.06
C LYS A 331 27.08 25.85 -25.29
N PRO A 332 26.08 26.00 -26.18
CA PRO A 332 26.27 26.71 -27.45
C PRO A 332 26.60 28.19 -27.27
N ASP A 333 26.04 28.85 -26.26
CA ASP A 333 26.23 30.29 -26.01
C ASP A 333 27.67 30.66 -25.65
N THR A 334 28.31 29.83 -24.83
CA THR A 334 29.68 30.04 -24.33
C THR A 334 30.71 29.23 -25.12
N ARG A 335 30.28 28.26 -25.93
CA ARG A 335 31.12 27.27 -26.61
C ARG A 335 31.99 26.46 -25.63
N THR A 336 31.42 26.12 -24.48
CA THR A 336 32.08 25.37 -23.39
C THR A 336 31.30 24.11 -23.04
N PHE A 337 31.81 23.33 -22.07
CA PHE A 337 31.25 22.07 -21.62
C PHE A 337 31.01 22.08 -20.10
N ASP A 338 29.84 21.64 -19.67
CA ASP A 338 29.62 21.22 -18.28
C ASP A 338 30.01 19.74 -18.16
N ARG A 339 30.81 19.39 -17.14
CA ARG A 339 31.37 18.04 -16.95
C ARG A 339 30.70 17.29 -15.81
N TYR A 340 30.32 16.04 -16.05
CA TYR A 340 29.76 15.12 -15.07
C TYR A 340 30.64 13.87 -14.96
N GLN A 341 31.17 13.60 -13.76
CA GLN A 341 32.13 12.53 -13.49
C GLN A 341 31.70 11.72 -12.27
N ASN A 342 32.21 10.50 -12.16
CA ASN A 342 32.13 9.68 -10.96
C ASN A 342 32.87 10.35 -9.80
N ARG A 343 32.18 10.50 -8.67
CA ARG A 343 32.73 11.01 -7.42
C ARG A 343 32.62 9.94 -6.36
N VAL A 344 33.76 9.52 -5.82
CA VAL A 344 33.81 8.49 -4.77
C VAL A 344 32.98 8.94 -3.57
N GLY A 345 32.04 8.08 -3.15
CA GLY A 345 31.13 8.34 -2.03
C GLY A 345 29.84 9.09 -2.37
N ASP A 346 29.72 9.64 -3.59
CA ASP A 346 28.47 10.19 -4.11
C ASP A 346 27.77 9.12 -4.96
N LEU A 347 26.67 8.55 -4.47
CA LEU A 347 25.89 7.55 -5.21
C LEU A 347 25.01 8.15 -6.31
N THR A 348 24.91 9.48 -6.38
CA THR A 348 24.08 10.21 -7.35
C THR A 348 24.89 10.82 -8.49
N SER A 349 26.22 10.75 -8.44
CA SER A 349 27.09 11.07 -9.58
C SER A 349 27.04 9.97 -10.65
N LEU A 350 27.79 10.13 -11.74
CA LEU A 350 27.99 9.06 -12.72
C LEU A 350 28.58 7.80 -12.04
N SER A 351 28.19 6.60 -12.46
CA SER A 351 28.64 5.34 -11.85
C SER A 351 30.08 4.96 -12.19
N ASP A 352 30.52 5.27 -13.40
CA ASP A 352 31.89 5.18 -13.90
C ASP A 352 32.12 6.31 -14.91
N ASN A 353 33.37 6.68 -15.13
CA ASN A 353 33.73 7.78 -16.03
C ASN A 353 33.75 7.39 -17.51
N ARG A 354 33.90 6.11 -17.87
CA ARG A 354 33.95 5.70 -19.27
C ARG A 354 32.56 5.58 -19.84
N VAL A 355 32.06 6.65 -20.46
CA VAL A 355 30.75 6.66 -21.12
C VAL A 355 30.89 6.12 -22.54
N VAL A 356 30.12 5.10 -22.89
CA VAL A 356 30.27 4.40 -24.19
C VAL A 356 28.99 4.34 -25.01
N SER A 357 27.82 4.51 -24.40
CA SER A 357 26.54 4.50 -25.10
C SER A 357 25.53 5.39 -24.40
N MET A 358 24.64 6.00 -25.17
CA MET A 358 23.61 6.91 -24.67
C MET A 358 22.33 6.78 -25.50
N LEU A 359 21.19 6.92 -24.85
CA LEU A 359 19.88 6.97 -25.50
C LEU A 359 18.87 7.68 -24.60
N GLN A 360 17.97 8.47 -25.18
CA GLN A 360 16.79 8.96 -24.47
C GLN A 360 15.59 8.07 -24.82
N ASP A 361 14.90 7.56 -23.81
CA ASP A 361 13.67 6.79 -24.04
C ASP A 361 12.49 7.71 -24.40
N ARG A 362 11.40 7.10 -24.89
CA ARG A 362 10.16 7.82 -25.25
C ARG A 362 9.49 8.56 -24.08
N GLY A 363 9.81 8.18 -22.84
CA GLY A 363 9.37 8.87 -21.63
C GLY A 363 10.16 10.14 -21.34
N GLY A 364 11.31 10.31 -22.00
CA GLY A 364 12.25 11.42 -21.87
C GLY A 364 13.42 11.13 -20.95
N VAL A 365 13.57 9.90 -20.44
CA VAL A 365 14.68 9.53 -19.55
C VAL A 365 15.93 9.27 -20.37
N LEU A 366 17.04 9.90 -19.98
CA LEU A 366 18.36 9.67 -20.55
C LEU A 366 19.02 8.47 -19.87
N TRP A 367 19.40 7.50 -20.69
CA TRP A 367 20.13 6.30 -20.34
C TRP A 367 21.57 6.40 -20.82
N ILE A 368 22.52 6.12 -19.93
CA ILE A 368 23.95 6.24 -20.18
C ILE A 368 24.61 4.93 -19.77
N GLY A 369 25.10 4.18 -20.76
CA GLY A 369 25.91 2.99 -20.54
C GLY A 369 27.37 3.35 -20.31
N THR A 370 27.96 2.75 -19.26
CA THR A 370 29.38 2.91 -18.95
C THR A 370 30.14 1.61 -19.11
N GLU A 371 31.46 1.71 -19.29
CA GLU A 371 32.39 0.58 -19.26
C GLU A 371 32.96 0.45 -17.84
N GLY A 372 32.20 -0.23 -16.97
CA GLY A 372 32.63 -0.65 -15.64
C GLY A 372 31.61 -0.37 -14.53
N GLY A 373 30.68 0.57 -14.77
CA GLY A 373 29.73 1.06 -13.77
C GLY A 373 28.26 0.73 -14.05
N GLY A 374 27.95 -0.03 -15.10
CA GLY A 374 26.60 -0.38 -15.51
C GLY A 374 25.88 0.76 -16.24
N LEU A 375 24.63 0.98 -15.87
CA LEU A 375 23.77 2.01 -16.43
C LEU A 375 23.59 3.17 -15.46
N ASN A 376 23.57 4.37 -16.02
CA ASN A 376 23.11 5.58 -15.35
C ASN A 376 21.83 6.04 -16.03
N ARG A 377 20.82 6.37 -15.23
CA ARG A 377 19.54 6.89 -15.67
C ARG A 377 19.34 8.28 -15.08
N TRP A 378 18.93 9.24 -15.90
CA TRP A 378 18.53 10.55 -15.44
C TRP A 378 17.28 11.02 -16.18
N SER A 379 16.30 11.56 -15.46
CA SER A 379 15.17 12.22 -16.08
C SER A 379 15.36 13.75 -16.05
N PRO A 380 15.31 14.45 -17.21
CA PRO A 380 15.29 15.90 -17.25
C PRO A 380 14.08 16.50 -16.52
N ARG A 381 13.02 15.70 -16.35
CA ARG A 381 11.82 16.05 -15.57
C ARG A 381 11.95 15.73 -14.07
N ALA A 382 13.07 15.18 -13.60
CA ALA A 382 13.31 14.96 -12.16
C ALA A 382 14.22 16.04 -11.53
N GLY A 383 14.88 16.89 -12.34
CA GLY A 383 15.89 17.86 -11.91
C GLY A 383 15.38 19.16 -11.29
N PHE A 384 14.12 19.23 -10.82
CA PHE A 384 13.52 20.50 -10.37
C PHE A 384 14.09 21.03 -9.05
N PHE A 385 14.63 20.15 -8.22
CA PHE A 385 15.13 20.49 -6.89
C PHE A 385 16.64 20.68 -6.93
N SER A 386 17.08 21.94 -7.03
CA SER A 386 18.49 22.30 -6.85
C SER A 386 18.89 21.98 -5.41
N SER A 387 20.09 21.45 -5.19
CA SER A 387 20.57 21.05 -3.85
C SER A 387 21.90 21.74 -3.53
N TYR A 388 22.03 22.20 -2.28
CA TYR A 388 23.21 22.89 -1.77
C TYR A 388 23.69 22.17 -0.51
N ARG A 389 24.96 21.76 -0.50
CA ARG A 389 25.57 20.98 0.58
C ARG A 389 26.90 21.60 1.00
N ALA A 390 27.32 21.27 2.21
CA ALA A 390 28.62 21.60 2.72
C ALA A 390 29.68 20.68 2.11
N ASP A 391 30.82 21.27 1.76
CA ASP A 391 32.02 20.55 1.33
C ASP A 391 33.18 20.97 2.24
N PRO A 392 33.75 20.06 3.05
CA PRO A 392 34.87 20.38 3.91
C PRO A 392 36.13 20.85 3.15
N SER A 393 36.25 20.49 1.88
CA SER A 393 37.40 20.84 1.03
C SER A 393 37.26 22.20 0.34
N ASP A 394 36.03 22.73 0.22
CA ASP A 394 35.74 23.97 -0.49
C ASP A 394 35.02 24.99 0.43
N ARG A 395 35.77 26.03 0.82
CA ARG A 395 35.25 27.12 1.68
C ARG A 395 34.20 28.00 1.00
N ALA A 396 34.07 27.93 -0.32
CA ALA A 396 33.01 28.60 -1.06
C ALA A 396 31.68 27.83 -0.99
N LYS A 397 31.64 26.60 -0.45
CA LYS A 397 30.40 25.84 -0.23
C LYS A 397 29.76 26.17 1.11
N LEU A 398 28.58 25.58 1.34
CA LEU A 398 27.82 25.78 2.57
C LEU A 398 28.65 25.38 3.80
N SER A 399 28.51 26.12 4.90
CA SER A 399 29.36 25.98 6.07
C SER A 399 29.03 24.76 6.96
N SER A 400 27.80 24.25 6.89
CA SER A 400 27.30 23.07 7.59
C SER A 400 26.06 22.53 6.87
N ASN A 401 25.85 21.21 6.92
CA ASN A 401 24.70 20.56 6.29
C ASN A 401 23.40 20.71 7.09
N ILE A 402 23.44 21.02 8.38
CA ILE A 402 22.23 21.13 9.20
C ILE A 402 21.67 22.54 9.03
N VAL A 403 20.73 22.70 8.09
CA VAL A 403 20.10 23.98 7.77
C VAL A 403 18.79 24.12 8.53
N VAL A 404 18.60 25.25 9.21
CA VAL A 404 17.49 25.45 10.15
C VAL A 404 16.69 26.73 9.93
N ALA A 405 17.25 27.70 9.20
CA ALA A 405 16.58 28.97 8.93
C ALA A 405 17.07 29.61 7.63
N PHE A 406 16.24 30.47 7.06
CA PHE A 406 16.56 31.27 5.88
C PHE A 406 16.03 32.70 6.05
N ALA A 407 16.64 33.64 5.34
CA ALA A 407 16.11 34.99 5.13
C ALA A 407 16.61 35.57 3.81
N GLU A 408 16.03 36.66 3.33
CA GLU A 408 16.49 37.38 2.15
C GLU A 408 17.21 38.66 2.57
N GLY A 409 18.51 38.72 2.28
CA GLY A 409 19.35 39.89 2.52
C GLY A 409 19.19 40.97 1.46
N ALA A 410 19.94 42.06 1.62
CA ALA A 410 19.96 43.17 0.68
C ALA A 410 20.24 42.70 -0.76
N GLY A 411 19.47 43.22 -1.73
CA GLY A 411 19.61 42.86 -3.15
C GLY A 411 19.09 41.48 -3.51
N GLY A 412 18.33 40.80 -2.64
CA GLY A 412 17.76 39.48 -2.92
C GLY A 412 18.75 38.32 -2.71
N SER A 413 19.80 38.52 -1.92
CA SER A 413 20.76 37.45 -1.63
C SER A 413 20.20 36.50 -0.55
N PRO A 414 20.10 35.18 -0.78
CA PRO A 414 19.65 34.25 0.25
C PRO A 414 20.66 34.16 1.40
N ILE A 415 20.15 34.24 2.62
CA ILE A 415 20.90 34.07 3.87
C ILE A 415 20.45 32.76 4.49
N VAL A 416 21.40 31.91 4.85
CA VAL A 416 21.18 30.55 5.35
C VAL A 416 21.73 30.44 6.77
N GLY A 417 20.87 30.06 7.70
CA GLY A 417 21.22 29.80 9.09
C GLY A 417 21.45 28.31 9.28
N THR A 418 22.60 27.96 9.85
CA THR A 418 22.97 26.56 10.07
C THR A 418 23.15 26.26 11.55
N TYR A 419 22.91 25.01 11.93
CA TYR A 419 23.20 24.54 13.27
C TYR A 419 24.69 24.16 13.36
N GLY A 420 25.50 25.05 13.91
CA GLY A 420 26.94 24.85 14.16
C GLY A 420 27.88 25.39 13.08
N GLY A 421 27.37 25.84 11.93
CA GLY A 421 28.16 26.48 10.88
C GLY A 421 28.08 28.01 10.87
N GLY A 422 27.20 28.59 11.69
CA GLY A 422 26.90 30.02 11.72
C GLY A 422 25.90 30.44 10.63
N VAL A 423 26.05 31.68 10.15
CA VAL A 423 25.21 32.28 9.10
C VAL A 423 26.00 32.36 7.81
N SER A 424 25.43 31.90 6.69
CA SER A 424 26.07 31.93 5.38
C SER A 424 25.22 32.74 4.38
N ARG A 425 25.81 33.71 3.69
CA ARG A 425 25.19 34.48 2.60
C ARG A 425 25.57 33.85 1.26
N LEU A 426 24.58 33.53 0.44
CA LEU A 426 24.76 32.96 -0.90
C LEU A 426 24.86 34.06 -1.96
N ASP A 427 25.97 34.08 -2.69
CA ASP A 427 26.04 34.75 -3.99
C ASP A 427 25.47 33.82 -5.06
N ARG A 428 24.33 34.20 -5.63
CA ARG A 428 23.62 33.38 -6.63
C ARG A 428 24.35 33.31 -7.96
N SER A 429 25.17 34.30 -8.31
CA SER A 429 25.90 34.34 -9.59
C SER A 429 27.09 33.38 -9.61
N THR A 430 27.79 33.26 -8.48
CA THR A 430 28.96 32.39 -8.33
C THR A 430 28.67 31.10 -7.58
N ARG A 431 27.44 30.95 -7.03
CA ARG A 431 27.03 29.88 -6.10
C ARG A 431 27.96 29.71 -4.89
N SER A 432 28.66 30.79 -4.52
CA SER A 432 29.61 30.80 -3.42
C SER A 432 28.96 31.33 -2.14
N PHE A 433 29.43 30.86 -0.99
CA PHE A 433 28.95 31.25 0.32
C PHE A 433 29.98 32.09 1.07
N THR A 434 29.55 33.24 1.57
CA THR A 434 30.30 34.03 2.58
C THR A 434 29.75 33.69 3.96
N THR A 435 30.59 33.22 4.88
CA THR A 435 30.13 32.70 6.19
C THR A 435 30.59 33.58 7.36
N PHE A 436 29.65 33.91 8.25
CA PHE A 436 29.83 34.63 9.50
C PHE A 436 29.69 33.67 10.68
N ARG A 437 30.72 33.61 11.53
CA ARG A 437 30.82 32.67 12.67
C ARG A 437 31.12 33.36 13.98
N HIS A 438 30.84 32.67 15.07
CA HIS A 438 31.24 33.05 16.40
C HIS A 438 32.76 33.06 16.56
N ARG A 439 33.29 34.17 17.10
CA ARG A 439 34.69 34.31 17.47
C ARG A 439 34.78 34.73 18.93
N ARG A 440 35.36 33.86 19.75
CA ARG A 440 35.40 33.99 21.23
C ARG A 440 35.87 35.35 21.75
N TYR A 441 36.77 36.02 21.03
CA TYR A 441 37.39 37.28 21.47
C TYR A 441 36.97 38.50 20.64
N ASP A 442 35.97 38.35 19.78
CA ASP A 442 35.47 39.41 18.91
C ASP A 442 33.99 39.68 19.24
N PRO A 443 33.67 40.77 19.96
CA PRO A 443 32.30 41.08 20.33
C PRO A 443 31.42 41.48 19.13
N GLY A 444 32.03 41.88 18.00
CA GLY A 444 31.35 42.17 16.74
C GLY A 444 31.04 40.93 15.90
N SER A 445 31.49 39.74 16.31
CA SER A 445 31.12 38.48 15.66
C SER A 445 29.78 37.94 16.15
N LEU A 446 29.24 36.90 15.49
CA LEU A 446 28.04 36.19 15.92
C LEU A 446 28.18 35.65 17.36
N SER A 447 27.11 35.64 18.16
CA SER A 447 27.19 35.21 19.56
C SER A 447 27.34 33.69 19.76
N ASP A 448 26.83 32.86 18.84
CA ASP A 448 26.91 31.39 18.85
C ASP A 448 26.68 30.87 17.42
N ASP A 449 27.40 29.83 17.01
CA ASP A 449 27.28 29.21 15.68
C ASP A 449 26.02 28.35 15.52
N ARG A 450 25.30 28.05 16.62
CA ARG A 450 24.02 27.33 16.61
C ARG A 450 22.87 28.31 16.39
N VAL A 451 22.69 28.69 15.13
CA VAL A 451 21.55 29.50 14.69
C VAL A 451 20.27 28.68 14.85
N THR A 452 19.16 29.34 15.18
CA THR A 452 17.83 28.72 15.30
C THR A 452 16.78 29.44 14.47
N SER A 453 16.96 30.74 14.22
CA SER A 453 16.01 31.56 13.45
C SER A 453 16.73 32.72 12.79
N LEU A 454 16.22 33.13 11.63
CA LEU A 454 16.66 34.29 10.88
C LEU A 454 15.44 35.12 10.48
N HIS A 455 15.58 36.43 10.52
CA HIS A 455 14.55 37.33 10.02
C HIS A 455 15.20 38.62 9.52
N VAL A 456 14.76 39.13 8.37
CA VAL A 456 15.10 40.49 7.95
C VAL A 456 13.88 41.35 8.17
N ASP A 457 14.06 42.41 8.95
CA ASP A 457 12.95 43.32 9.28
C ASP A 457 12.67 44.29 8.13
N ARG A 458 11.60 45.09 8.26
CA ARG A 458 11.19 46.09 7.27
C ARG A 458 12.22 47.19 7.01
N GLU A 459 13.20 47.37 7.89
CA GLU A 459 14.29 48.34 7.74
C GLU A 459 15.49 47.71 6.99
N GLY A 460 15.42 46.42 6.65
CA GLY A 460 16.48 45.69 5.98
C GLY A 460 17.53 45.12 6.93
N MET A 461 17.29 45.17 8.24
CA MET A 461 18.24 44.67 9.24
C MET A 461 18.05 43.17 9.47
N LEU A 462 19.15 42.42 9.42
CA LEU A 462 19.14 40.99 9.68
C LEU A 462 19.22 40.72 11.19
N TRP A 463 18.26 39.95 11.68
CA TRP A 463 18.18 39.46 13.05
C TRP A 463 18.44 37.95 13.08
N VAL A 464 19.29 37.52 14.01
CA VAL A 464 19.75 36.14 14.14
C VAL A 464 19.50 35.65 15.57
N GLY A 465 18.60 34.69 15.71
CA GLY A 465 18.35 33.98 16.95
C GLY A 465 19.34 32.83 17.09
N THR A 466 19.87 32.66 18.30
CA THR A 466 20.79 31.55 18.62
C THR A 466 20.22 30.68 19.73
N LEU A 467 20.71 29.44 19.82
CA LEU A 467 20.21 28.48 20.80
C LEU A 467 20.55 28.83 22.24
N THR A 468 21.72 29.44 22.49
CA THR A 468 22.19 29.68 23.88
C THR A 468 22.74 31.07 24.16
N ALA A 469 22.90 31.91 23.14
CA ALA A 469 23.58 33.21 23.27
C ALA A 469 22.72 34.38 22.76
N GLY A 470 21.40 34.25 22.90
CA GLY A 470 20.45 35.35 22.70
C GLY A 470 20.23 35.71 21.24
N LEU A 471 19.86 36.97 21.05
CA LEU A 471 19.51 37.58 19.77
C LEU A 471 20.67 38.43 19.26
N ASN A 472 20.96 38.37 17.97
CA ASN A 472 21.95 39.20 17.32
C ASN A 472 21.28 40.05 16.25
N ARG A 473 21.77 41.27 16.07
CA ARG A 473 21.42 42.16 14.97
C ARG A 473 22.66 42.41 14.13
N PHE A 474 22.61 42.05 12.87
CA PHE A 474 23.70 42.24 11.91
C PHE A 474 23.58 43.62 11.26
N ASP A 475 24.69 44.36 11.27
CA ASP A 475 24.83 45.63 10.58
C ASP A 475 25.56 45.38 9.25
N ALA A 476 24.88 45.65 8.14
CA ALA A 476 25.40 45.34 6.80
C ALA A 476 26.54 46.28 6.39
N ASP A 477 26.63 47.49 6.96
CA ASP A 477 27.65 48.48 6.60
C ASP A 477 28.99 48.18 7.30
N THR A 478 28.94 47.72 8.56
CA THR A 478 30.13 47.37 9.33
C THR A 478 30.48 45.87 9.30
N GLU A 479 29.55 45.03 8.83
CA GLU A 479 29.59 43.56 8.94
C GLU A 479 29.76 43.05 10.38
N GLU A 480 29.28 43.82 11.38
CA GLU A 480 29.34 43.48 12.79
C GLU A 480 27.96 43.09 13.36
N PHE A 481 27.96 42.29 14.42
CA PHE A 481 26.78 41.87 15.16
C PHE A 481 26.67 42.61 16.50
N ARG A 482 25.52 43.24 16.73
CA ARG A 482 25.10 43.70 18.05
C ARG A 482 24.33 42.60 18.76
N ARG A 483 24.74 42.26 19.98
CA ARG A 483 24.18 41.16 20.78
C ARG A 483 23.18 41.66 21.82
N PHE A 484 22.12 40.89 22.04
CA PHE A 484 21.14 41.06 23.11
C PHE A 484 21.05 39.73 23.86
N GLU A 485 21.23 39.77 25.17
CA GLU A 485 21.27 38.57 26.04
C GLU A 485 20.43 38.77 27.30
N GLU A 486 20.14 37.67 27.99
CA GLU A 486 19.55 37.64 29.32
C GLU A 486 20.54 38.24 30.33
N VAL A 487 20.10 39.28 31.03
CA VAL A 487 20.86 39.90 32.11
C VAL A 487 20.14 39.61 33.42
N ALA A 488 20.78 38.82 34.27
CA ALA A 488 20.19 38.40 35.54
C ALA A 488 19.76 39.62 36.39
N GLY A 489 18.47 39.68 36.72
CA GLY A 489 17.86 40.75 37.51
C GLY A 489 17.39 41.98 36.73
N ASP A 490 17.58 42.02 35.40
CA ASP A 490 17.08 43.09 34.53
C ASP A 490 15.81 42.63 33.77
N PRO A 491 14.61 43.09 34.18
CA PRO A 491 13.36 42.72 33.52
C PRO A 491 13.20 43.35 32.13
N THR A 492 14.09 44.27 31.74
CA THR A 492 14.10 44.91 30.43
C THR A 492 15.05 44.25 29.44
N SER A 493 15.76 43.19 29.85
CA SER A 493 16.60 42.32 29.00
C SER A 493 15.82 41.10 28.48
N LEU A 494 16.44 40.22 27.68
CA LEU A 494 15.77 38.98 27.22
C LEU A 494 15.35 38.10 28.41
N SER A 495 14.17 37.47 28.36
CA SER A 495 13.75 36.55 29.42
C SER A 495 14.59 35.26 29.45
N ARG A 496 15.03 34.78 28.28
CA ARG A 496 15.95 33.64 28.09
C ARG A 496 16.77 33.82 26.82
N ASN A 497 17.99 33.27 26.82
CA ASN A 497 18.91 33.33 25.68
C ASN A 497 18.57 32.39 24.51
N GLY A 498 17.76 31.35 24.73
CA GLY A 498 17.40 30.43 23.65
C GLY A 498 16.28 30.99 22.80
N ILE A 499 16.61 31.58 21.66
CA ILE A 499 15.62 32.12 20.71
C ILE A 499 15.15 30.99 19.79
N THR A 500 13.85 30.87 19.54
CA THR A 500 13.28 29.83 18.67
C THR A 500 12.74 30.39 17.37
N THR A 501 12.21 31.61 17.38
CA THR A 501 11.58 32.24 16.22
C THR A 501 11.54 33.77 16.39
N ILE A 502 11.52 34.49 15.27
CA ILE A 502 11.58 35.95 15.20
C ILE A 502 10.53 36.43 14.20
N LEU A 503 9.78 37.47 14.56
CA LEU A 503 8.75 38.09 13.72
C LEU A 503 8.83 39.62 13.83
N ASP A 504 8.99 40.34 12.71
CA ASP A 504 8.77 41.79 12.65
C ASP A 504 7.27 42.08 12.62
N GLY A 505 6.71 42.48 13.76
CA GLY A 505 5.28 42.71 13.93
C GLY A 505 4.85 44.04 13.33
N SER A 506 3.71 44.11 12.65
CA SER A 506 3.22 45.31 11.95
C SER A 506 3.12 46.57 12.83
N ASP A 507 2.99 46.39 14.15
CA ASP A 507 2.99 47.43 15.19
C ASP A 507 4.34 48.12 15.44
N GLY A 508 5.40 47.66 14.78
CA GLY A 508 6.73 48.24 14.88
C GLY A 508 7.63 47.58 15.92
N TYR A 509 7.13 46.56 16.63
CA TYR A 509 7.94 45.78 17.58
C TYR A 509 8.47 44.50 16.95
N LEU A 510 9.60 44.02 17.46
CA LEU A 510 10.12 42.70 17.11
C LEU A 510 9.62 41.69 18.16
N TRP A 511 8.95 40.64 17.71
CA TRP A 511 8.42 39.58 18.56
C TRP A 511 9.33 38.35 18.50
N LEU A 512 9.61 37.75 19.65
CA LEU A 512 10.58 36.69 19.79
C LEU A 512 9.99 35.54 20.62
N GLY A 513 10.05 34.34 20.06
CA GLY A 513 9.82 33.12 20.81
C GLY A 513 11.09 32.68 21.51
N THR A 514 10.95 32.12 22.72
CA THR A 514 12.07 31.54 23.45
C THR A 514 11.80 30.09 23.85
N VAL A 515 12.87 29.33 24.14
CA VAL A 515 12.78 27.91 24.50
C VAL A 515 12.03 27.70 25.82
N ASP A 516 12.26 28.51 26.85
CA ASP A 516 11.61 28.35 28.17
C ASP A 516 11.24 29.70 28.83
N GLY A 517 11.34 30.81 28.09
CA GLY A 517 11.14 32.16 28.60
C GLY A 517 9.85 32.83 28.12
N GLY A 518 8.99 32.10 27.39
CA GLY A 518 7.77 32.63 26.80
C GLY A 518 8.01 33.54 25.59
N LEU A 519 7.06 34.44 25.36
CA LEU A 519 7.06 35.42 24.28
C LEU A 519 7.70 36.72 24.74
N ASN A 520 8.65 37.25 23.98
CA ASN A 520 9.29 38.53 24.24
C ASN A 520 8.92 39.54 23.15
N ARG A 521 8.73 40.80 23.55
CA ARG A 521 8.53 41.93 22.64
C ARG A 521 9.65 42.93 22.82
N LEU A 522 10.41 43.18 21.76
CA LEU A 522 11.51 44.14 21.73
C LEU A 522 11.08 45.46 21.08
N ASP A 523 11.31 46.55 21.81
CA ASP A 523 11.35 47.89 21.23
C ASP A 523 12.72 48.13 20.59
N ARG A 524 12.73 48.25 19.26
CA ARG A 524 13.96 48.42 18.47
C ARG A 524 14.69 49.74 18.75
N GLN A 525 13.97 50.77 19.18
CA GLN A 525 14.53 52.10 19.40
C GLN A 525 15.22 52.17 20.77
N THR A 526 14.57 51.65 21.81
CA THR A 526 15.10 51.69 23.18
C THR A 526 15.98 50.49 23.49
N GLY A 527 15.80 49.36 22.80
CA GLY A 527 16.47 48.09 23.09
C GLY A 527 15.87 47.34 24.30
N THR A 528 14.69 47.74 24.78
CA THR A 528 14.05 47.16 25.97
C THR A 528 13.04 46.08 25.61
N PHE A 529 12.95 45.06 26.46
CA PHE A 529 12.06 43.90 26.30
C PHE A 529 10.86 43.94 27.25
N ILE A 530 9.74 43.35 26.80
CA ILE A 530 8.58 42.98 27.63
C ILE A 530 8.35 41.48 27.48
N HIS A 531 8.04 40.79 28.58
CA HIS A 531 7.88 39.32 28.62
C HIS A 531 6.42 38.93 28.85
N TYR A 532 5.98 37.88 28.15
CA TYR A 532 4.71 37.21 28.35
C TYR A 532 4.99 35.73 28.60
N SER A 533 4.78 35.28 29.83
CA SER A 533 5.03 33.91 30.27
C SER A 533 3.73 33.19 30.65
N HIS A 534 3.79 31.87 30.67
CA HIS A 534 2.74 31.00 31.19
C HIS A 534 2.62 31.16 32.70
N ASP A 535 1.38 31.41 33.14
CA ASP A 535 0.97 31.41 34.54
C ASP A 535 -0.21 30.44 34.70
N PRO A 536 0.00 29.28 35.37
CA PRO A 536 -1.04 28.27 35.58
C PRO A 536 -2.31 28.79 36.27
N GLU A 537 -2.19 29.86 37.06
CA GLU A 537 -3.31 30.46 37.80
C GLU A 537 -4.08 31.50 36.96
N ASN A 538 -3.51 31.91 35.82
CA ASN A 538 -4.14 32.86 34.91
C ASN A 538 -4.47 32.21 33.56
N PRO A 539 -5.74 31.85 33.31
CA PRO A 539 -6.15 31.18 32.07
C PRO A 539 -6.02 32.08 30.82
N THR A 540 -5.78 33.38 30.99
CA THR A 540 -5.52 34.34 29.89
C THR A 540 -4.03 34.63 29.70
N SER A 541 -3.14 33.97 30.45
CA SER A 541 -1.70 34.00 30.19
C SER A 541 -1.33 33.11 28.99
N LEU A 542 -0.06 33.12 28.57
CA LEU A 542 0.43 32.23 27.52
C LEU A 542 0.20 30.76 27.92
N SER A 543 -0.15 29.87 27.00
CA SER A 543 -0.45 28.47 27.34
C SER A 543 0.75 27.64 27.80
N ASP A 544 1.95 28.00 27.37
CA ASP A 544 3.23 27.30 27.59
C ASP A 544 4.39 28.25 27.27
N ASN A 545 5.48 28.18 28.03
CA ASN A 545 6.66 29.05 27.86
C ASN A 545 7.54 28.67 26.67
N ARG A 546 7.39 27.45 26.13
CA ARG A 546 8.15 27.00 24.97
C ARG A 546 7.47 27.41 23.67
N VAL A 547 7.80 28.61 23.20
CA VAL A 547 7.25 29.18 21.96
C VAL A 547 7.99 28.58 20.77
N THR A 548 7.26 28.04 19.80
CA THR A 548 7.83 27.31 18.66
C THR A 548 7.57 27.99 17.32
N ALA A 549 6.49 28.76 17.20
CA ALA A 549 6.12 29.47 15.98
C ALA A 549 5.45 30.80 16.30
N LEU A 550 5.76 31.83 15.51
CA LEU A 550 5.08 33.12 15.54
C LEU A 550 4.56 33.44 14.16
N PHE A 551 3.34 33.97 14.10
CA PHE A 551 2.72 34.39 12.86
C PHE A 551 1.78 35.56 13.11
N GLU A 552 1.83 36.57 12.26
CA GLU A 552 0.85 37.66 12.26
C GLU A 552 -0.01 37.52 11.02
N GLU A 553 -1.32 37.33 11.21
CA GLU A 553 -2.25 37.31 10.09
C GLU A 553 -2.46 38.71 9.50
N ARG A 554 -2.95 38.79 8.26
CA ARG A 554 -3.16 40.07 7.55
C ARG A 554 -4.05 41.06 8.29
N SER A 555 -4.90 40.59 9.20
CA SER A 555 -5.76 41.44 10.04
C SER A 555 -5.01 42.15 11.18
N GLY A 556 -3.78 41.73 11.48
CA GLY A 556 -2.95 42.21 12.59
C GLY A 556 -3.03 41.36 13.87
N ILE A 557 -3.78 40.25 13.87
CA ILE A 557 -3.80 39.33 15.03
C ILE A 557 -2.48 38.54 15.09
N LEU A 558 -1.88 38.49 16.27
CA LEU A 558 -0.67 37.72 16.52
C LEU A 558 -1.04 36.32 17.04
N TRP A 559 -0.52 35.31 16.36
CA TRP A 559 -0.67 33.90 16.69
C TRP A 559 0.65 33.35 17.23
N VAL A 560 0.56 32.63 18.34
CA VAL A 560 1.71 32.06 19.05
C VAL A 560 1.51 30.56 19.19
N GLY A 561 2.31 29.79 18.46
CA GLY A 561 2.39 28.34 18.58
C GLY A 561 3.33 27.96 19.72
N THR A 562 2.95 26.93 20.48
CA THR A 562 3.75 26.40 21.59
C THR A 562 4.03 24.91 21.43
N GLU A 563 4.94 24.36 22.22
CA GLU A 563 5.30 22.94 22.14
C GLU A 563 4.26 22.02 22.80
N SER A 564 3.66 22.41 23.93
CA SER A 564 2.68 21.57 24.64
C SER A 564 1.35 22.27 24.95
N GLY A 565 1.21 23.55 24.62
CA GLY A 565 0.05 24.36 24.97
C GLY A 565 -0.92 24.67 23.82
N GLY A 566 -0.63 24.19 22.61
CA GLY A 566 -1.42 24.43 21.41
C GLY A 566 -1.16 25.79 20.76
N LEU A 567 -2.20 26.31 20.11
CA LEU A 567 -2.18 27.60 19.41
C LEU A 567 -2.80 28.69 20.28
N ASN A 568 -2.11 29.82 20.41
CA ASN A 568 -2.57 30.96 21.20
C ASN A 568 -2.87 32.15 20.29
N ARG A 569 -4.03 32.78 20.50
CA ARG A 569 -4.37 34.07 19.92
C ARG A 569 -4.02 35.17 20.91
N PHE A 570 -3.11 36.09 20.55
CA PHE A 570 -2.74 37.21 21.38
C PHE A 570 -3.61 38.44 21.08
N ASP A 571 -4.22 39.00 22.13
CA ASP A 571 -4.94 40.27 22.06
C ASP A 571 -4.02 41.41 22.49
N ARG A 572 -3.63 42.26 21.52
CA ARG A 572 -2.71 43.38 21.75
C ARG A 572 -3.26 44.45 22.69
N ASN A 573 -4.58 44.56 22.82
CA ASN A 573 -5.20 45.59 23.66
C ASN A 573 -5.17 45.21 25.14
N THR A 574 -5.42 43.94 25.43
CA THR A 574 -5.49 43.42 26.80
C THR A 574 -4.18 42.79 27.26
N GLY A 575 -3.32 42.38 26.32
CA GLY A 575 -2.13 41.58 26.61
C GLY A 575 -2.44 40.12 26.96
N GLY A 576 -3.69 39.68 26.80
CA GLY A 576 -4.15 38.32 27.12
C GLY A 576 -4.13 37.37 25.93
N PHE A 577 -4.28 36.09 26.21
CA PHE A 577 -4.27 34.99 25.25
C PHE A 577 -5.56 34.18 25.27
N THR A 578 -5.99 33.70 24.10
CA THR A 578 -7.03 32.68 23.95
C THR A 578 -6.40 31.40 23.40
N HIS A 579 -6.64 30.25 24.02
CA HIS A 579 -5.98 28.99 23.67
C HIS A 579 -6.87 28.08 22.82
N PHE A 580 -6.27 27.43 21.84
CA PHE A 580 -6.85 26.36 21.05
C PHE A 580 -5.97 25.12 21.23
N ARG A 581 -6.56 24.02 21.71
CA ARG A 581 -5.85 22.78 22.08
C ARG A 581 -6.39 21.57 21.34
N HIS A 582 -5.60 20.51 21.32
CA HIS A 582 -6.01 19.19 20.86
C HIS A 582 -7.00 18.56 21.84
N ASP A 583 -8.10 18.07 21.30
CA ASP A 583 -9.05 17.21 21.99
C ASP A 583 -9.13 15.88 21.22
N PRO A 584 -8.69 14.76 21.80
CA PRO A 584 -8.66 13.46 21.13
C PRO A 584 -10.06 12.92 20.82
N THR A 585 -11.10 13.42 21.50
CA THR A 585 -12.50 13.02 21.26
C THR A 585 -13.18 13.84 20.19
N ASN A 586 -12.62 15.00 19.84
CA ASN A 586 -13.17 15.92 18.87
C ASN A 586 -12.28 15.99 17.62
N LEU A 587 -12.70 15.35 16.53
CA LEU A 587 -11.99 15.37 15.24
C LEU A 587 -11.86 16.77 14.62
N ARG A 588 -12.61 17.75 15.11
CA ARG A 588 -12.55 19.14 14.66
C ARG A 588 -11.71 20.05 15.55
N SER A 589 -11.03 19.55 16.59
CA SER A 589 -10.01 20.32 17.32
C SER A 589 -8.66 20.27 16.57
N LEU A 590 -7.61 20.91 17.08
CA LEU A 590 -6.25 20.76 16.52
C LEU A 590 -5.81 19.29 16.52
N SER A 591 -4.94 18.88 15.60
CA SER A 591 -4.38 17.51 15.56
C SER A 591 -3.32 17.23 16.63
N SER A 592 -2.71 18.27 17.20
CA SER A 592 -1.70 18.18 18.27
C SER A 592 -1.61 19.51 19.01
N ASP A 593 -1.18 19.49 20.27
CA ASP A 593 -0.82 20.68 21.04
C ASP A 593 0.56 21.24 20.68
N THR A 594 1.35 20.50 19.91
CA THR A 594 2.64 20.97 19.40
C THR A 594 2.46 21.65 18.05
N ILE A 595 2.80 22.93 17.95
CA ILE A 595 2.74 23.70 16.70
C ILE A 595 4.14 23.85 16.12
N TYR A 596 4.35 23.49 14.85
CA TYR A 596 5.65 23.67 14.17
C TYR A 596 5.67 24.86 13.22
N SER A 597 4.58 25.10 12.51
CA SER A 597 4.52 26.16 11.51
C SER A 597 3.09 26.69 11.34
N LEU A 598 3.01 27.94 10.92
CA LEU A 598 1.78 28.69 10.68
C LEU A 598 1.92 29.41 9.35
N TYR A 599 0.89 29.35 8.51
CA TYR A 599 0.86 29.99 7.20
C TYR A 599 -0.56 30.42 6.84
N GLU A 600 -0.73 31.66 6.37
CA GLU A 600 -2.01 32.14 5.83
C GLU A 600 -1.92 32.20 4.31
N ASP A 601 -2.88 31.56 3.63
CA ASP A 601 -2.97 31.63 2.17
C ASP A 601 -3.66 32.92 1.69
N ASP A 602 -3.71 33.12 0.37
CA ASP A 602 -4.30 34.32 -0.22
C ASP A 602 -5.82 34.42 -0.04
N GLN A 603 -6.49 33.32 0.29
CA GLN A 603 -7.92 33.28 0.64
C GLN A 603 -8.16 33.55 2.14
N GLY A 604 -7.09 33.78 2.91
CA GLY A 604 -7.14 34.03 4.34
C GLY A 604 -7.36 32.77 5.18
N VAL A 605 -7.19 31.57 4.62
CA VAL A 605 -7.23 30.32 5.38
C VAL A 605 -5.92 30.16 6.15
N LEU A 606 -6.02 29.81 7.44
CA LEU A 606 -4.86 29.56 8.28
C LEU A 606 -4.53 28.08 8.26
N TRP A 607 -3.32 27.76 7.85
CA TRP A 607 -2.73 26.44 7.77
C TRP A 607 -1.74 26.24 8.90
N ILE A 608 -1.88 25.13 9.62
CA ILE A 608 -1.14 24.87 10.86
C ILE A 608 -0.47 23.50 10.75
N GLY A 609 0.86 23.51 10.72
CA GLY A 609 1.69 22.31 10.68
C GLY A 609 1.98 21.80 12.09
N THR A 610 1.75 20.51 12.31
CA THR A 610 1.92 19.83 13.60
C THR A 610 2.69 18.52 13.43
N PRO A 611 3.13 17.82 14.50
CA PRO A 611 3.66 16.46 14.38
C PRO A 611 2.62 15.43 13.91
N SER A 612 1.33 15.75 13.98
CA SER A 612 0.20 14.85 13.76
C SER A 612 -0.67 15.24 12.57
N GLY A 613 -0.10 15.98 11.61
CA GLY A 613 -0.75 16.35 10.35
C GLY A 613 -0.85 17.86 10.12
N LEU A 614 -1.51 18.20 9.01
CA LEU A 614 -1.84 19.56 8.61
C LEU A 614 -3.26 19.92 9.08
N ASN A 615 -3.45 21.11 9.64
CA ASN A 615 -4.78 21.61 10.00
C ASN A 615 -5.12 22.81 9.13
N ARG A 616 -6.36 22.84 8.63
CA ARG A 616 -6.98 23.94 7.88
C ARG A 616 -7.99 24.64 8.76
N TRP A 617 -7.91 25.97 8.85
CA TRP A 617 -8.86 26.79 9.59
C TRP A 617 -9.38 27.96 8.76
N GLU A 618 -10.62 27.83 8.34
CA GLU A 618 -11.30 28.79 7.46
C GLU A 618 -11.47 30.17 8.09
N SER A 619 -11.24 31.22 7.30
CA SER A 619 -11.35 32.62 7.74
C SER A 619 -12.72 32.95 8.36
N GLY A 620 -13.82 32.46 7.77
CA GLY A 620 -15.17 32.67 8.29
C GLY A 620 -15.41 32.04 9.68
N LEU A 621 -14.86 30.85 9.92
CA LEU A 621 -14.95 30.15 11.20
C LEU A 621 -14.05 30.80 12.26
N ARG A 622 -12.85 31.26 11.87
CA ARG A 622 -11.95 32.05 12.73
C ARG A 622 -12.61 33.33 13.22
N SER A 623 -13.27 34.05 12.34
CA SER A 623 -13.98 35.30 12.68
C SER A 623 -15.06 35.09 13.74
N MET A 624 -15.67 33.90 13.78
CA MET A 624 -16.64 33.51 14.81
C MET A 624 -16.01 32.95 16.09
N HIS A 625 -14.67 32.95 16.20
CA HIS A 625 -13.90 32.36 17.31
C HIS A 625 -14.18 30.87 17.53
N GLN A 626 -14.60 30.15 16.48
CA GLN A 626 -14.89 28.72 16.55
C GLN A 626 -13.64 27.92 16.18
N GLY A 627 -13.12 27.12 17.12
CA GLY A 627 -11.97 26.22 16.92
C GLY A 627 -12.31 24.96 16.13
N PHE A 628 -12.89 25.10 14.94
CA PHE A 628 -13.19 24.00 14.02
C PHE A 628 -12.10 23.90 12.94
N PHE A 629 -11.29 22.84 13.05
CA PHE A 629 -10.18 22.53 12.17
C PHE A 629 -10.51 21.31 11.30
N LYS A 630 -10.17 21.37 10.01
CA LYS A 630 -10.12 20.19 9.16
C LYS A 630 -8.67 19.65 9.16
N ARG A 631 -8.50 18.35 9.37
CA ARG A 631 -7.19 17.70 9.49
C ARG A 631 -6.86 16.91 8.22
N TYR A 632 -5.59 16.90 7.84
CA TYR A 632 -5.04 16.02 6.81
C TYR A 632 -3.84 15.28 7.41
N THR A 633 -3.81 13.98 7.18
CA THR A 633 -2.82 13.01 7.67
C THR A 633 -2.34 12.13 6.52
N GLU A 634 -1.49 11.14 6.82
CA GLU A 634 -1.07 10.11 5.85
C GLU A 634 -2.26 9.38 5.20
N ARG A 635 -3.43 9.32 5.86
CA ARG A 635 -4.65 8.73 5.29
C ARG A 635 -5.20 9.53 4.11
N GLU A 636 -5.03 10.85 4.14
CA GLU A 636 -5.50 11.76 3.10
C GLU A 636 -4.46 11.97 1.98
N GLY A 637 -3.24 11.43 2.12
CA GLY A 637 -2.22 11.44 1.07
C GLY A 637 -0.90 12.13 1.44
N LEU A 638 -0.77 12.68 2.65
CA LEU A 638 0.52 13.20 3.14
C LEU A 638 1.59 12.09 3.16
N PRO A 639 2.86 12.39 2.86
CA PRO A 639 3.92 11.39 2.93
C PRO A 639 4.30 11.07 4.37
N ASN A 640 4.16 12.04 5.28
CA ASN A 640 4.34 11.89 6.71
C ASN A 640 3.51 12.93 7.49
N ASN A 641 3.04 12.56 8.69
CA ASN A 641 2.25 13.44 9.55
C ASN A 641 3.03 14.62 10.15
N SER A 642 4.36 14.57 10.27
CA SER A 642 5.12 15.69 10.86
C SER A 642 5.37 16.78 9.83
N ILE A 643 4.64 17.90 9.94
CA ILE A 643 4.71 19.04 9.02
C ILE A 643 5.58 20.15 9.62
N PHE A 644 6.80 20.30 9.10
CA PHE A 644 7.82 21.17 9.68
C PHE A 644 7.76 22.62 9.23
N ALA A 645 7.37 22.86 7.99
CA ALA A 645 7.18 24.19 7.43
C ALA A 645 6.14 24.15 6.31
N ILE A 646 5.48 25.29 6.07
CA ILE A 646 4.44 25.46 5.05
C ILE A 646 4.75 26.77 4.30
N LEU A 647 4.76 26.71 2.97
CA LEU A 647 4.86 27.87 2.07
C LEU A 647 3.77 27.76 1.01
N GLY A 648 3.23 28.88 0.53
CA GLY A 648 2.37 28.89 -0.66
C GLY A 648 3.12 29.35 -1.90
N ASP A 649 2.76 28.82 -3.06
CA ASP A 649 3.24 29.30 -4.35
C ASP A 649 2.35 30.40 -4.95
N ALA A 650 2.55 30.76 -6.22
CA ALA A 650 1.77 31.79 -6.90
C ALA A 650 0.44 31.27 -7.48
N GLU A 651 0.26 29.95 -7.56
CA GLU A 651 -0.95 29.30 -8.06
C GLU A 651 -1.92 28.95 -6.93
N GLY A 652 -1.53 29.18 -5.68
CA GLY A 652 -2.33 28.87 -4.49
C GLY A 652 -2.10 27.47 -3.94
N ASN A 653 -1.13 26.71 -4.46
CA ASN A 653 -0.76 25.44 -3.86
C ASN A 653 0.12 25.65 -2.62
N LEU A 654 0.02 24.73 -1.68
CA LEU A 654 0.87 24.68 -0.50
C LEU A 654 2.02 23.71 -0.71
N TRP A 655 3.19 24.07 -0.21
CA TRP A 655 4.41 23.29 -0.20
C TRP A 655 4.84 23.07 1.23
N MET A 656 5.03 21.80 1.60
CA MET A 656 5.24 21.40 2.98
C MET A 656 6.41 20.45 3.12
N SER A 657 7.26 20.66 4.11
CA SER A 657 8.35 19.75 4.43
C SER A 657 8.00 18.80 5.57
N SER A 658 8.55 17.59 5.52
CA SER A 658 8.29 16.53 6.50
C SER A 658 9.52 15.65 6.76
N ASN A 659 9.34 14.55 7.53
CA ASN A 659 10.37 13.50 7.65
C ASN A 659 10.46 12.58 6.42
N LYS A 660 9.51 12.67 5.48
CA LYS A 660 9.45 11.85 4.26
C LYS A 660 9.34 12.71 3.01
N GLY A 661 10.13 13.78 2.96
CA GLY A 661 10.27 14.65 1.81
C GLY A 661 9.36 15.87 1.84
N ILE A 662 9.11 16.43 0.65
CA ILE A 662 8.28 17.62 0.43
C ILE A 662 6.95 17.19 -0.22
N SER A 663 5.85 17.82 0.17
CA SER A 663 4.54 17.61 -0.43
C SER A 663 3.98 18.91 -1.00
N ARG A 664 3.50 18.87 -2.24
CA ARG A 664 2.66 19.89 -2.85
C ARG A 664 1.20 19.51 -2.63
N PHE A 665 0.42 20.41 -2.06
CA PHE A 665 -1.00 20.23 -1.80
C PHE A 665 -1.81 21.28 -2.52
N GLU A 666 -2.77 20.81 -3.33
CA GLU A 666 -3.74 21.65 -4.04
C GLU A 666 -5.02 21.76 -3.19
N PRO A 667 -5.32 22.92 -2.57
CA PRO A 667 -6.41 23.02 -1.59
C PRO A 667 -7.81 22.85 -2.16
N GLU A 668 -8.05 23.19 -3.42
CA GLU A 668 -9.38 23.08 -4.06
C GLU A 668 -9.75 21.63 -4.38
N GLY A 669 -8.82 20.85 -4.93
CA GLY A 669 -9.00 19.44 -5.24
C GLY A 669 -8.67 18.49 -4.08
N GLU A 670 -8.02 19.00 -3.03
CA GLU A 670 -7.45 18.22 -1.91
C GLU A 670 -6.46 17.14 -2.37
N ILE A 671 -5.63 17.46 -3.36
CA ILE A 671 -4.70 16.54 -4.01
C ILE A 671 -3.28 16.76 -3.47
N PHE A 672 -2.64 15.70 -2.99
CA PHE A 672 -1.24 15.68 -2.58
C PHE A 672 -0.34 15.10 -3.68
N LYS A 673 0.75 15.79 -4.00
CA LYS A 673 1.88 15.29 -4.79
C LYS A 673 3.14 15.29 -3.93
N ASN A 674 3.73 14.11 -3.75
CA ASN A 674 4.84 13.90 -2.81
C ASN A 674 6.16 13.71 -3.55
N PHE A 675 7.19 14.37 -3.05
CA PHE A 675 8.55 14.35 -3.57
C PHE A 675 9.50 13.86 -2.48
N ASP A 676 10.44 13.01 -2.85
CA ASP A 676 11.42 12.34 -1.99
C ASP A 676 12.83 12.44 -2.60
N VAL A 677 13.81 11.75 -2.03
CA VAL A 677 15.20 11.78 -2.53
C VAL A 677 15.36 11.39 -4.00
N SER A 678 14.48 10.55 -4.57
CA SER A 678 14.57 10.19 -6.01
C SER A 678 14.21 11.35 -6.93
N HIS A 679 13.54 12.39 -6.41
CA HIS A 679 13.28 13.64 -7.12
C HIS A 679 14.39 14.69 -6.91
N GLY A 680 15.53 14.34 -6.31
CA GLY A 680 16.66 15.27 -6.13
C GLY A 680 16.67 16.04 -4.81
N LEU A 681 15.82 15.66 -3.83
CA LEU A 681 15.86 16.24 -2.49
C LEU A 681 17.21 15.95 -1.78
N GLN A 682 17.61 16.82 -0.85
CA GLN A 682 18.84 16.69 -0.07
C GLN A 682 18.83 15.43 0.82
N SER A 683 17.66 15.13 1.36
CA SER A 683 17.30 13.98 2.19
C SER A 683 15.78 13.92 2.21
N ASN A 684 15.23 12.82 2.72
CA ASN A 684 13.81 12.75 3.08
C ASN A 684 13.51 13.57 4.34
N GLU A 685 14.50 13.78 5.21
CA GLU A 685 14.32 14.51 6.47
C GLU A 685 14.61 16.00 6.31
N PHE A 686 13.62 16.83 6.64
CA PHE A 686 13.71 18.29 6.69
C PHE A 686 13.65 18.81 8.12
N ASN A 687 14.04 20.08 8.30
CA ASN A 687 14.09 20.72 9.61
C ASN A 687 12.92 21.68 9.85
N ARG A 688 12.53 21.80 11.12
CA ARG A 688 11.50 22.75 11.60
C ARG A 688 11.90 24.19 11.29
N GLY A 689 10.96 24.97 10.78
CA GLY A 689 11.18 26.39 10.48
C GLY A 689 12.15 26.68 9.33
N ALA A 690 12.78 25.64 8.76
CA ALA A 690 13.77 25.76 7.70
C ALA A 690 13.10 25.88 6.33
N ALA A 691 12.27 26.89 6.14
CA ALA A 691 11.67 27.18 4.84
C ALA A 691 11.53 28.66 4.59
N TYR A 692 11.64 29.06 3.33
CA TYR A 692 11.52 30.44 2.92
C TYR A 692 11.07 30.58 1.46
N ARG A 693 10.19 31.55 1.20
CA ARG A 693 9.80 31.95 -0.15
C ARG A 693 10.54 33.24 -0.50
N HIS A 694 11.43 33.16 -1.48
CA HIS A 694 12.17 34.29 -1.99
C HIS A 694 11.28 35.21 -2.83
N SER A 695 11.63 36.50 -2.91
CA SER A 695 10.91 37.51 -3.67
C SER A 695 10.71 37.16 -5.16
N SER A 696 11.60 36.36 -5.74
CA SER A 696 11.45 35.84 -7.12
C SER A 696 10.39 34.74 -7.28
N GLY A 697 9.82 34.23 -6.18
CA GLY A 697 8.92 33.07 -6.19
C GLY A 697 9.62 31.71 -6.02
N GLU A 698 10.94 31.69 -5.87
CA GLU A 698 11.71 30.48 -5.54
C GLU A 698 11.44 30.04 -4.10
N LEU A 699 11.23 28.74 -3.88
CA LEU A 699 11.04 28.15 -2.56
C LEU A 699 12.34 27.50 -2.09
N PHE A 700 12.64 27.66 -0.81
CA PHE A 700 13.79 27.08 -0.12
C PHE A 700 13.32 26.20 1.01
N PHE A 701 13.87 24.99 1.12
CA PHE A 701 13.60 24.06 2.22
C PHE A 701 14.90 23.41 2.70
N GLY A 702 15.19 23.53 4.01
CA GLY A 702 16.40 23.06 4.66
C GLY A 702 16.20 21.78 5.45
N GLY A 703 17.25 20.97 5.53
CA GLY A 703 17.24 19.72 6.30
C GLY A 703 18.62 19.38 6.85
N ASN A 704 18.86 18.08 7.06
CA ASN A 704 20.07 17.57 7.71
C ASN A 704 21.26 17.37 6.75
N GLN A 705 21.01 17.40 5.44
CA GLN A 705 22.00 17.19 4.38
C GLN A 705 22.08 18.39 3.43
N GLY A 706 21.91 19.59 3.97
CA GLY A 706 21.90 20.85 3.24
C GLY A 706 20.48 21.38 3.01
N PHE A 707 20.25 22.02 1.87
CA PHE A 707 18.92 22.50 1.50
C PHE A 707 18.62 22.31 0.02
N ASN A 708 17.33 22.37 -0.30
CA ASN A 708 16.83 22.43 -1.66
C ASN A 708 16.27 23.81 -1.99
N SER A 709 16.42 24.23 -3.25
CA SER A 709 15.68 25.35 -3.82
C SER A 709 15.05 24.96 -5.17
N PHE A 710 13.88 25.53 -5.46
CA PHE A 710 13.16 25.26 -6.71
C PHE A 710 12.09 26.32 -7.00
N TYR A 711 11.71 26.44 -8.27
CA TYR A 711 10.53 27.20 -8.69
C TYR A 711 9.35 26.24 -8.84
N PRO A 712 8.23 26.44 -8.10
CA PRO A 712 7.05 25.58 -8.22
C PRO A 712 6.52 25.44 -9.65
N ALA A 713 6.54 26.54 -10.41
CA ALA A 713 6.09 26.58 -11.81
C ALA A 713 6.94 25.71 -12.75
N ASN A 714 8.20 25.42 -12.38
CA ASN A 714 9.05 24.54 -13.19
C ASN A 714 8.71 23.06 -12.97
N ILE A 715 8.01 22.70 -11.88
CA ILE A 715 7.68 21.31 -11.55
C ILE A 715 6.52 20.82 -12.43
N GLY A 716 6.89 20.34 -13.61
CA GLY A 716 5.97 19.76 -14.58
C GLY A 716 5.33 18.44 -14.11
N LYS A 717 4.20 18.10 -14.73
CA LYS A 717 3.58 16.78 -14.61
C LYS A 717 4.14 15.87 -15.71
N ASN A 718 4.48 14.63 -15.38
CA ASN A 718 4.76 13.60 -16.37
C ASN A 718 3.46 13.28 -17.12
N THR A 719 3.35 13.74 -18.36
CA THR A 719 2.21 13.52 -19.25
C THR A 719 2.41 12.32 -20.19
N PHE A 720 3.54 11.62 -20.08
CA PHE A 720 3.79 10.42 -20.88
C PHE A 720 2.78 9.32 -20.50
N VAL A 721 2.07 8.79 -21.49
CA VAL A 721 1.15 7.67 -21.32
C VAL A 721 1.94 6.37 -21.55
N PRO A 722 2.26 5.59 -20.52
CA PRO A 722 3.12 4.42 -20.71
C PRO A 722 2.41 3.30 -21.46
N PRO A 723 3.10 2.59 -22.37
CA PRO A 723 2.68 1.27 -22.81
C PRO A 723 2.52 0.33 -21.60
N VAL A 724 1.46 -0.48 -21.60
CA VAL A 724 1.24 -1.49 -20.56
C VAL A 724 1.36 -2.84 -21.22
N VAL A 725 2.19 -3.70 -20.65
CA VAL A 725 2.52 -5.01 -21.21
C VAL A 725 2.30 -6.09 -20.16
N LEU A 726 1.91 -7.28 -20.63
CA LEU A 726 1.97 -8.49 -19.81
C LEU A 726 3.41 -9.00 -19.83
N THR A 727 3.96 -9.30 -18.66
CA THR A 727 5.37 -9.71 -18.51
C THR A 727 5.52 -11.16 -18.07
N GLY A 728 4.50 -11.73 -17.43
CA GLY A 728 4.55 -13.11 -16.95
C GLY A 728 3.18 -13.77 -16.76
N PHE A 729 3.17 -15.09 -16.91
CA PHE A 729 2.03 -15.93 -16.56
C PHE A 729 2.49 -17.05 -15.64
N LEU A 730 1.86 -17.19 -14.47
CA LEU A 730 2.19 -18.24 -13.52
C LEU A 730 1.02 -19.19 -13.34
N LYS A 731 1.34 -20.49 -13.30
CA LYS A 731 0.45 -21.57 -12.89
C LYS A 731 0.96 -22.12 -11.57
N ALA A 732 0.13 -22.06 -10.52
CA ALA A 732 0.51 -22.47 -9.17
C ALA A 732 1.85 -21.84 -8.69
N ASN A 733 2.03 -20.53 -8.96
CA ASN A 733 3.24 -19.76 -8.67
C ASN A 733 4.53 -20.22 -9.39
N GLN A 734 4.41 -21.00 -10.46
CA GLN A 734 5.53 -21.31 -11.34
C GLN A 734 5.29 -20.69 -12.72
N PRO A 735 6.31 -20.11 -13.37
CA PRO A 735 6.20 -19.63 -14.74
C PRO A 735 5.63 -20.72 -15.66
N ALA A 736 4.62 -20.37 -16.46
CA ALA A 736 4.02 -21.30 -17.40
C ALA A 736 4.83 -21.34 -18.70
N GLU A 737 5.06 -22.53 -19.24
CA GLU A 737 5.54 -22.69 -20.62
C GLU A 737 4.44 -22.25 -21.58
N LEU A 738 4.74 -21.23 -22.38
CA LEU A 738 3.84 -20.63 -23.36
C LEU A 738 4.44 -20.78 -24.76
N PRO A 739 3.61 -20.90 -25.81
CA PRO A 739 4.10 -21.04 -27.17
C PRO A 739 4.70 -19.75 -27.74
N LEU A 740 4.32 -18.60 -27.19
CA LEU A 740 4.82 -17.27 -27.53
C LEU A 740 4.99 -16.50 -26.21
N PRO A 741 5.83 -15.43 -26.19
CA PRO A 741 5.84 -14.48 -25.08
C PRO A 741 4.43 -13.99 -24.74
N ILE A 742 4.11 -13.83 -23.45
CA ILE A 742 2.74 -13.47 -23.04
C ILE A 742 2.29 -12.11 -23.59
N SER A 743 3.21 -11.19 -23.86
CA SER A 743 2.93 -9.89 -24.49
C SER A 743 2.30 -10.01 -25.88
N GLU A 744 2.56 -11.11 -26.60
CA GLU A 744 2.09 -11.38 -27.96
C GLU A 744 0.88 -12.33 -28.00
N LEU A 745 0.48 -12.89 -26.85
CA LEU A 745 -0.63 -13.82 -26.80
C LEU A 745 -1.98 -13.11 -26.79
N ASP A 746 -2.82 -13.45 -27.77
CA ASP A 746 -4.24 -13.06 -27.76
C ASP A 746 -5.10 -13.94 -26.85
N ARG A 747 -4.64 -15.18 -26.60
CA ARG A 747 -5.41 -16.18 -25.84
C ARG A 747 -4.57 -17.19 -25.07
N ILE A 748 -5.06 -17.59 -23.89
CA ILE A 748 -4.55 -18.70 -23.10
C ILE A 748 -5.68 -19.69 -22.80
N LYS A 749 -5.35 -20.98 -22.87
CA LYS A 749 -6.25 -22.07 -22.54
C LYS A 749 -5.85 -22.68 -21.19
N LEU A 750 -6.80 -22.70 -20.26
CA LEU A 750 -6.65 -23.28 -18.93
C LEU A 750 -7.43 -24.58 -18.81
N THR A 751 -6.90 -25.51 -18.03
CA THR A 751 -7.52 -26.78 -17.72
C THR A 751 -7.98 -26.81 -16.27
N HIS A 752 -8.82 -27.78 -15.93
CA HIS A 752 -9.26 -28.02 -14.55
C HIS A 752 -8.13 -28.32 -13.55
N ARG A 753 -6.86 -28.44 -13.96
CA ARG A 753 -5.70 -28.59 -13.07
C ARG A 753 -5.06 -27.24 -12.72
N ASP A 754 -5.33 -26.20 -13.50
CA ASP A 754 -4.76 -24.86 -13.36
C ASP A 754 -5.57 -24.06 -12.32
N HIS A 755 -5.58 -24.54 -11.07
CA HIS A 755 -6.44 -24.00 -9.99
C HIS A 755 -6.03 -22.61 -9.49
N VAL A 756 -4.78 -22.21 -9.70
CA VAL A 756 -4.25 -20.90 -9.32
C VAL A 756 -3.48 -20.37 -10.52
N VAL A 757 -3.89 -19.21 -11.01
CA VAL A 757 -3.24 -18.52 -12.13
C VAL A 757 -2.94 -17.10 -11.73
N SER A 758 -1.76 -16.61 -12.11
CA SER A 758 -1.36 -15.23 -11.88
C SER A 758 -0.88 -14.59 -13.17
N PHE A 759 -1.28 -13.34 -13.38
CA PHE A 759 -0.83 -12.47 -14.46
C PHE A 759 0.10 -11.42 -13.88
N GLU A 760 1.25 -11.24 -14.53
CA GLU A 760 2.21 -10.18 -14.21
C GLU A 760 2.24 -9.17 -15.35
N PHE A 761 2.39 -7.91 -14.97
CA PHE A 761 2.30 -6.79 -15.91
C PHE A 761 3.17 -5.62 -15.47
N ALA A 762 3.57 -4.80 -16.44
CA ALA A 762 4.35 -3.60 -16.22
C ALA A 762 3.84 -2.44 -17.09
N ALA A 763 3.91 -1.23 -16.54
CA ALA A 763 3.78 0.01 -17.30
C ALA A 763 5.18 0.50 -17.59
N LEU A 764 5.53 0.61 -18.88
CA LEU A 764 6.87 0.95 -19.36
C LEU A 764 7.11 2.47 -19.29
N ASP A 765 7.03 3.02 -18.08
CA ASP A 765 7.56 4.34 -17.72
C ASP A 765 8.74 4.15 -16.79
N TYR A 766 9.92 4.57 -17.25
CA TYR A 766 11.18 4.38 -16.55
C TYR A 766 11.56 5.54 -15.63
N THR A 767 10.71 6.59 -15.56
CA THR A 767 10.96 7.78 -14.73
C THR A 767 11.01 7.43 -13.25
N ALA A 768 10.01 6.71 -12.76
CA ALA A 768 9.95 6.16 -11.39
C ALA A 768 9.04 4.91 -11.37
N PRO A 769 9.50 3.77 -11.90
CA PRO A 769 8.68 2.57 -12.09
C PRO A 769 7.96 2.13 -10.81
N GLU A 770 8.60 2.23 -9.66
CA GLU A 770 8.05 1.85 -8.35
C GLU A 770 6.82 2.69 -7.93
N LYS A 771 6.56 3.80 -8.61
CA LYS A 771 5.42 4.71 -8.36
C LYS A 771 4.31 4.58 -9.41
N ASN A 772 4.49 3.74 -10.43
CA ASN A 772 3.46 3.44 -11.42
C ASN A 772 2.27 2.75 -10.75
N ARG A 773 1.05 3.08 -11.17
CA ARG A 773 -0.18 2.53 -10.59
C ARG A 773 -0.90 1.63 -11.58
N TYR A 774 -1.59 0.62 -11.07
CA TYR A 774 -2.23 -0.40 -11.88
C TYR A 774 -3.68 -0.66 -11.45
N ALA A 775 -4.49 -1.02 -12.43
CA ALA A 775 -5.80 -1.61 -12.18
C ALA A 775 -6.04 -2.73 -13.18
N TYR A 776 -6.69 -3.81 -12.74
CA TYR A 776 -6.99 -4.95 -13.60
C TYR A 776 -8.41 -5.45 -13.41
N MET A 777 -8.90 -6.23 -14.37
CA MET A 777 -10.22 -6.83 -14.36
C MET A 777 -10.22 -8.11 -15.21
N LEU A 778 -10.85 -9.16 -14.72
CA LEU A 778 -11.18 -10.36 -15.49
C LEU A 778 -12.67 -10.32 -15.85
N GLU A 779 -12.96 -9.90 -17.07
CA GLU A 779 -14.33 -9.80 -17.59
C GLU A 779 -15.00 -11.17 -17.56
N GLY A 780 -16.21 -11.22 -16.97
CA GLY A 780 -16.95 -12.45 -16.71
C GLY A 780 -16.71 -13.06 -15.33
N PHE A 781 -15.79 -12.51 -14.53
CA PHE A 781 -15.55 -12.88 -13.14
C PHE A 781 -15.66 -11.68 -12.19
N ASP A 782 -14.92 -10.59 -12.47
CA ASP A 782 -14.94 -9.38 -11.66
C ASP A 782 -16.17 -8.49 -11.97
N SER A 783 -16.65 -7.74 -10.96
CA SER A 783 -17.75 -6.78 -11.12
C SER A 783 -17.33 -5.41 -11.65
N GLY A 784 -16.03 -5.10 -11.61
CA GLY A 784 -15.44 -3.83 -12.05
C GLY A 784 -13.92 -3.86 -11.96
N TRP A 785 -13.28 -2.71 -12.17
CA TRP A 785 -11.82 -2.57 -12.07
C TRP A 785 -11.33 -2.70 -10.63
N ASN A 786 -10.35 -3.56 -10.41
CA ASN A 786 -9.62 -3.68 -9.15
C ASN A 786 -8.41 -2.73 -9.18
N GLU A 787 -8.44 -1.62 -8.42
CA GLU A 787 -7.30 -0.71 -8.30
C GLU A 787 -6.33 -1.21 -7.22
N VAL A 788 -5.09 -1.52 -7.61
CA VAL A 788 -4.14 -2.23 -6.74
C VAL A 788 -2.89 -1.42 -6.41
N GLY A 789 -2.92 -0.10 -6.68
CA GLY A 789 -1.78 0.78 -6.45
C GLY A 789 -0.58 0.31 -7.27
N THR A 790 0.55 0.05 -6.62
CA THR A 790 1.82 -0.32 -7.29
C THR A 790 2.01 -1.83 -7.50
N LEU A 791 1.01 -2.66 -7.12
CA LEU A 791 1.10 -4.11 -7.28
C LEU A 791 1.00 -4.53 -8.76
N ARG A 792 1.98 -5.30 -9.21
CA ARG A 792 2.18 -5.75 -10.60
C ARG A 792 1.59 -7.13 -10.92
N ARG A 793 0.83 -7.71 -10.00
CA ARG A 793 0.37 -9.11 -10.08
C ARG A 793 -1.12 -9.22 -9.76
N ALA A 794 -1.85 -9.91 -10.63
CA ALA A 794 -3.23 -10.30 -10.42
C ALA A 794 -3.32 -11.82 -10.28
N THR A 795 -3.94 -12.32 -9.21
CA THR A 795 -4.04 -13.76 -8.95
C THR A 795 -5.50 -14.18 -8.86
N TYR A 796 -5.88 -15.17 -9.67
CA TYR A 796 -7.21 -15.79 -9.65
C TYR A 796 -7.12 -17.24 -9.23
N THR A 797 -8.13 -17.71 -8.49
CA THR A 797 -8.19 -19.08 -7.99
C THR A 797 -9.52 -19.72 -8.35
N ASN A 798 -9.49 -21.02 -8.68
CA ASN A 798 -10.64 -21.86 -8.97
C ASN A 798 -11.65 -21.22 -9.95
N LEU A 799 -11.14 -20.72 -11.09
CA LEU A 799 -12.00 -20.21 -12.16
C LEU A 799 -12.92 -21.33 -12.69
N ASP A 800 -14.21 -21.01 -12.79
CA ASP A 800 -15.19 -21.91 -13.41
C ASP A 800 -14.93 -22.09 -14.91
N ALA A 801 -15.50 -23.13 -15.49
CA ALA A 801 -15.39 -23.36 -16.94
C ALA A 801 -16.14 -22.27 -17.71
N GLY A 802 -15.44 -21.56 -18.58
CA GLY A 802 -15.96 -20.40 -19.30
C GLY A 802 -14.90 -19.70 -20.14
N SER A 803 -15.32 -18.64 -20.84
CA SER A 803 -14.42 -17.74 -21.56
C SER A 803 -14.42 -16.39 -20.86
N TYR A 804 -13.24 -15.93 -20.48
CA TYR A 804 -12.99 -14.67 -19.78
C TYR A 804 -12.06 -13.78 -20.62
N VAL A 805 -11.98 -12.50 -20.28
CA VAL A 805 -10.99 -11.57 -20.86
C VAL A 805 -10.28 -10.85 -19.72
N PHE A 806 -8.99 -11.09 -19.55
CA PHE A 806 -8.17 -10.34 -18.62
C PHE A 806 -7.80 -8.99 -19.25
N ARG A 807 -8.02 -7.90 -18.52
CA ARG A 807 -7.62 -6.55 -18.90
C ARG A 807 -6.79 -5.95 -17.79
N VAL A 808 -5.77 -5.19 -18.17
CA VAL A 808 -4.97 -4.40 -17.24
C VAL A 808 -4.74 -3.01 -17.82
N ARG A 809 -4.82 -2.00 -16.96
CA ARG A 809 -4.44 -0.61 -17.27
C ARG A 809 -3.38 -0.16 -16.27
N GLY A 810 -2.54 0.77 -16.68
CA GLY A 810 -1.44 1.29 -15.88
C GLY A 810 -1.29 2.79 -16.06
N SER A 811 -0.73 3.45 -15.05
CA SER A 811 -0.33 4.86 -15.10
C SER A 811 1.16 5.01 -14.86
N ASN A 812 1.71 6.13 -15.32
CA ASN A 812 3.03 6.58 -14.90
C ASN A 812 3.03 7.05 -13.43
N ASN A 813 4.19 7.53 -12.97
CA ASN A 813 4.43 8.06 -11.63
C ASN A 813 3.52 9.23 -11.22
N ASP A 814 2.98 9.99 -12.18
CA ASP A 814 2.12 11.16 -11.97
C ASP A 814 0.63 10.90 -12.24
N GLY A 815 0.23 9.64 -12.40
CA GLY A 815 -1.16 9.24 -12.56
C GLY A 815 -1.75 9.51 -13.95
N THR A 816 -0.91 9.62 -14.98
CA THR A 816 -1.35 9.64 -16.37
C THR A 816 -1.63 8.21 -16.84
N TRP A 817 -2.90 7.84 -16.99
CA TRP A 817 -3.35 6.46 -17.24
C TRP A 817 -3.43 6.09 -18.73
N ASN A 818 -2.86 4.94 -19.08
CA ASN A 818 -3.19 4.23 -20.30
C ASN A 818 -4.49 3.42 -20.09
N SER A 819 -5.62 3.99 -20.54
CA SER A 819 -6.93 3.37 -20.34
C SER A 819 -7.25 2.24 -21.32
N ARG A 820 -6.46 2.07 -22.40
CA ARG A 820 -6.69 0.99 -23.37
C ARG A 820 -6.14 -0.32 -22.81
N GLY A 821 -4.86 -0.33 -22.46
CA GLY A 821 -4.15 -1.48 -21.91
C GLY A 821 -4.19 -2.74 -22.79
N PRO A 822 -3.43 -3.80 -22.45
CA PRO A 822 -3.53 -5.07 -23.13
C PRO A 822 -4.76 -5.85 -22.64
N SER A 823 -5.26 -6.73 -23.49
CA SER A 823 -6.32 -7.68 -23.14
C SER A 823 -5.98 -9.08 -23.60
N LEU A 824 -6.18 -10.06 -22.75
CA LEU A 824 -5.86 -11.47 -23.01
C LEU A 824 -7.09 -12.34 -22.79
N ARG A 825 -7.47 -13.14 -23.80
CA ARG A 825 -8.60 -14.07 -23.67
C ARG A 825 -8.20 -15.30 -22.86
N VAL A 826 -8.98 -15.66 -21.86
CA VAL A 826 -8.70 -16.80 -20.97
C VAL A 826 -9.84 -17.81 -21.08
N ASP A 827 -9.57 -18.95 -21.72
CA ASP A 827 -10.56 -20.03 -21.91
C ASP A 827 -10.33 -21.17 -20.93
N VAL A 828 -11.23 -21.35 -19.96
CA VAL A 828 -11.17 -22.41 -18.94
C VAL A 828 -12.01 -23.61 -19.41
N VAL A 829 -11.34 -24.72 -19.72
CA VAL A 829 -11.99 -25.93 -20.23
C VAL A 829 -12.65 -26.72 -19.08
N PRO A 830 -13.89 -27.22 -19.25
CA PRO A 830 -14.52 -28.06 -18.23
C PRO A 830 -13.72 -29.34 -17.99
N PRO A 831 -13.70 -29.85 -16.74
CA PRO A 831 -13.03 -31.11 -16.45
C PRO A 831 -13.67 -32.27 -17.23
N PRO A 832 -12.92 -33.36 -17.52
CA PRO A 832 -13.43 -34.49 -18.30
C PRO A 832 -14.76 -35.06 -17.77
N TRP A 833 -14.96 -35.08 -16.45
CA TRP A 833 -16.17 -35.55 -15.77
C TRP A 833 -17.37 -34.60 -15.82
N ARG A 834 -17.20 -33.36 -16.30
CA ARG A 834 -18.29 -32.40 -16.55
C ARG A 834 -18.54 -32.16 -18.04
N THR A 835 -18.02 -33.01 -18.92
CA THR A 835 -18.26 -32.91 -20.37
C THR A 835 -19.63 -33.48 -20.76
N LYS A 836 -20.17 -33.04 -21.91
CA LYS A 836 -21.43 -33.60 -22.47
C LYS A 836 -21.36 -35.13 -22.67
N TRP A 837 -20.19 -35.63 -23.08
CA TRP A 837 -19.95 -37.07 -23.20
C TRP A 837 -19.92 -37.79 -21.85
N ALA A 838 -19.32 -37.19 -20.81
CA ALA A 838 -19.36 -37.74 -19.46
C ALA A 838 -20.79 -37.81 -18.91
N TYR A 839 -21.60 -36.77 -19.11
CA TYR A 839 -23.03 -36.85 -18.77
C TYR A 839 -23.76 -37.93 -19.59
N GLY A 840 -23.39 -38.11 -20.86
CA GLY A 840 -23.87 -39.21 -21.70
C GLY A 840 -23.47 -40.59 -21.16
N THR A 841 -22.22 -40.77 -20.72
CA THR A 841 -21.76 -42.04 -20.11
C THR A 841 -22.35 -42.25 -18.73
N TYR A 842 -22.57 -41.21 -17.93
CA TYR A 842 -23.32 -41.30 -16.68
C TYR A 842 -24.75 -41.74 -16.93
N LEU A 843 -25.41 -41.13 -17.92
CA LEU A 843 -26.76 -41.52 -18.31
C LEU A 843 -26.80 -42.97 -18.80
N VAL A 844 -25.86 -43.40 -19.64
CA VAL A 844 -25.74 -44.80 -20.08
C VAL A 844 -25.41 -45.74 -18.93
N ALA A 845 -24.53 -45.36 -18.00
CA ALA A 845 -24.20 -46.15 -16.82
C ALA A 845 -25.38 -46.24 -15.87
N THR A 846 -26.15 -45.15 -15.69
CA THR A 846 -27.41 -45.14 -14.94
C THR A 846 -28.46 -45.99 -15.63
N PHE A 847 -28.59 -45.93 -16.96
CA PHE A 847 -29.48 -46.81 -17.73
C PHE A 847 -29.02 -48.26 -17.68
N TYR A 848 -27.72 -48.53 -17.69
CA TYR A 848 -27.15 -49.86 -17.55
C TYR A 848 -27.37 -50.40 -16.13
N LEU A 849 -27.17 -49.58 -15.10
CA LEU A 849 -27.43 -49.92 -13.69
C LEU A 849 -28.93 -50.13 -13.46
N ALA A 850 -29.78 -49.26 -14.01
CA ALA A 850 -31.22 -49.41 -13.99
C ALA A 850 -31.65 -50.64 -14.80
N PHE A 851 -31.04 -50.91 -15.95
CA PHE A 851 -31.30 -52.10 -16.76
C PHE A 851 -30.79 -53.36 -16.06
N SER A 852 -29.64 -53.36 -15.41
CA SER A 852 -29.12 -54.47 -14.63
C SER A 852 -29.93 -54.68 -13.37
N TYR A 853 -30.44 -53.62 -12.76
CA TYR A 853 -31.37 -53.66 -11.65
C TYR A 853 -32.73 -54.19 -12.09
N LEU A 854 -33.28 -53.72 -13.22
CA LEU A 854 -34.53 -54.20 -13.80
C LEU A 854 -34.39 -55.61 -14.36
N ARG A 855 -33.23 -55.99 -14.91
CA ARG A 855 -32.89 -57.35 -15.34
C ARG A 855 -32.63 -58.24 -14.14
N GLY A 856 -32.06 -57.71 -13.07
CA GLY A 856 -31.93 -58.35 -11.75
C GLY A 856 -33.31 -58.61 -11.16
N GLN A 857 -34.21 -57.62 -11.18
CA GLN A 857 -35.61 -57.77 -10.81
C GLN A 857 -36.36 -58.72 -11.75
N ARG A 858 -36.10 -58.71 -13.06
CA ARG A 858 -36.73 -59.65 -14.00
C ARG A 858 -36.18 -61.05 -13.83
N ARG A 859 -34.89 -61.23 -13.54
CA ARG A 859 -34.28 -62.51 -13.16
C ARG A 859 -34.88 -62.98 -11.86
N GLN A 860 -34.96 -62.13 -10.85
CA GLN A 860 -35.60 -62.39 -9.57
C GLN A 860 -37.07 -62.74 -9.78
N ARG A 861 -37.82 -62.05 -10.64
CA ARG A 861 -39.21 -62.38 -11.00
C ARG A 861 -39.34 -63.68 -11.83
N GLN A 862 -38.36 -64.01 -12.67
CA GLN A 862 -38.32 -65.24 -13.47
C GLN A 862 -37.88 -66.45 -12.64
N GLU A 863 -36.98 -66.24 -11.69
CA GLU A 863 -36.61 -67.18 -10.63
C GLU A 863 -37.79 -67.37 -9.69
N GLU A 864 -38.47 -66.29 -9.28
CA GLU A 864 -39.75 -66.33 -8.54
C GLU A 864 -40.86 -66.99 -9.34
N ALA A 865 -40.91 -66.89 -10.67
CA ALA A 865 -41.93 -67.53 -11.53
C ALA A 865 -41.63 -69.00 -11.84
N ARG A 866 -40.35 -69.36 -12.05
CA ARG A 866 -39.90 -70.77 -12.13
C ARG A 866 -40.07 -71.46 -10.78
N HIS A 867 -39.68 -70.79 -9.69
CA HIS A 867 -40.08 -71.19 -8.36
C HIS A 867 -41.59 -71.20 -8.23
N ARG A 868 -42.39 -70.26 -8.73
CA ARG A 868 -43.87 -70.32 -8.59
C ARG A 868 -44.50 -71.54 -9.25
N SER A 869 -43.96 -72.02 -10.37
CA SER A 869 -44.50 -73.17 -11.10
C SER A 869 -44.02 -74.52 -10.53
N GLU A 870 -42.76 -74.59 -10.07
CA GLU A 870 -42.26 -75.72 -9.26
C GLU A 870 -42.93 -75.75 -7.88
N LEU A 871 -43.14 -74.58 -7.28
CA LEU A 871 -43.84 -74.34 -6.02
C LEU A 871 -45.34 -74.53 -6.17
N GLU A 872 -46.01 -74.42 -7.32
CA GLU A 872 -47.44 -74.78 -7.46
C GLU A 872 -47.64 -76.30 -7.41
N ARG A 873 -46.70 -77.05 -7.99
CA ARG A 873 -46.68 -78.52 -7.96
C ARG A 873 -46.22 -79.06 -6.60
N ASP A 874 -45.32 -78.35 -5.92
CA ASP A 874 -44.96 -78.61 -4.52
C ASP A 874 -45.97 -78.02 -3.52
N VAL A 875 -46.73 -76.97 -3.84
CA VAL A 875 -47.76 -76.35 -2.98
C VAL A 875 -49.03 -77.17 -3.00
N GLN A 876 -49.34 -78.00 -4.00
CA GLN A 876 -50.39 -79.02 -3.82
C GLN A 876 -49.98 -80.15 -2.86
N ASN A 877 -48.68 -80.47 -2.76
CA ASN A 877 -48.20 -81.50 -1.83
C ASN A 877 -47.81 -80.94 -0.45
N ARG A 878 -47.34 -79.69 -0.36
CA ARG A 878 -47.01 -78.93 0.85
C ARG A 878 -48.14 -78.03 1.34
N THR A 879 -49.27 -77.85 0.65
CA THR A 879 -50.50 -77.29 1.27
C THR A 879 -51.02 -78.18 2.40
N LYS A 880 -50.53 -79.42 2.48
CA LYS A 880 -50.76 -80.31 3.61
C LYS A 880 -49.65 -80.27 4.68
N GLU A 881 -48.51 -79.61 4.44
CA GLU A 881 -47.35 -79.61 5.36
C GLU A 881 -46.90 -78.20 5.81
N LEU A 882 -47.19 -77.13 5.05
CA LEU A 882 -46.80 -75.73 5.31
C LEU A 882 -47.87 -74.88 6.00
N ALA A 883 -49.07 -75.43 6.25
CA ALA A 883 -50.01 -74.86 7.23
C ALA A 883 -49.43 -74.89 8.65
N GLU A 884 -48.48 -75.79 8.94
CA GLU A 884 -47.93 -75.98 10.29
C GLU A 884 -46.68 -75.12 10.61
N LYS A 885 -46.05 -74.46 9.64
CA LYS A 885 -44.76 -73.74 9.88
C LYS A 885 -44.75 -72.22 9.60
N ASN A 886 -45.80 -71.65 8.99
CA ASN A 886 -45.82 -70.23 8.62
C ASN A 886 -46.35 -69.28 9.72
N ASP A 887 -47.09 -69.80 10.72
CA ASP A 887 -47.48 -69.03 11.92
C ASP A 887 -46.28 -68.71 12.83
N ALA A 888 -45.22 -69.54 12.79
CA ALA A 888 -44.10 -69.45 13.72
C ALA A 888 -43.08 -68.33 13.43
N LEU A 889 -43.04 -67.79 12.20
CA LEU A 889 -42.02 -66.80 11.78
C LEU A 889 -42.53 -65.35 11.76
N GLN A 890 -43.84 -65.12 11.58
CA GLN A 890 -44.44 -63.78 11.78
C GLN A 890 -44.61 -63.42 13.27
N PHE A 891 -44.62 -64.41 14.16
CA PHE A 891 -44.67 -64.23 15.61
C PHE A 891 -43.34 -63.72 16.22
N MET A 892 -42.18 -64.01 15.60
CA MET A 892 -40.86 -63.71 16.18
C MET A 892 -40.38 -62.27 15.94
N ASN A 893 -40.73 -61.65 14.82
CA ASN A 893 -40.33 -60.25 14.55
C ASN A 893 -41.23 -59.21 15.23
N LYS A 894 -42.50 -59.54 15.51
CA LYS A 894 -43.38 -58.68 16.32
C LYS A 894 -43.02 -58.69 17.81
N LYS A 895 -42.43 -59.78 18.30
CA LYS A 895 -41.94 -59.93 19.68
C LYS A 895 -40.70 -59.11 20.01
N LEU A 896 -39.88 -58.74 19.02
CA LEU A 896 -38.62 -58.01 19.26
C LEU A 896 -38.83 -56.51 19.48
N GLU A 897 -39.82 -55.89 18.83
CA GLU A 897 -40.18 -54.47 19.03
C GLU A 897 -41.02 -54.25 20.30
N GLU A 898 -41.91 -55.18 20.66
CA GLU A 898 -42.67 -55.09 21.91
C GLU A 898 -41.80 -55.24 23.17
N ALA A 899 -40.69 -55.99 23.09
CA ALA A 899 -39.75 -56.20 24.19
C ALA A 899 -38.92 -54.95 24.57
N SER A 900 -38.82 -53.93 23.70
CA SER A 900 -38.04 -52.71 24.02
C SER A 900 -38.82 -51.66 24.84
N TYR A 901 -40.14 -51.79 24.94
CA TYR A 901 -41.03 -50.83 25.64
C TYR A 901 -41.49 -51.31 27.03
N THR A 902 -41.08 -52.50 27.43
CA THR A 902 -41.41 -53.10 28.73
C THR A 902 -40.14 -53.35 29.55
N ASP A 903 -40.21 -53.16 30.85
CA ASP A 903 -39.17 -53.56 31.79
C ASP A 903 -39.10 -55.09 31.87
N ALA A 904 -37.92 -55.68 31.65
CA ALA A 904 -37.77 -57.13 31.54
C ALA A 904 -38.09 -57.89 32.83
N LEU A 905 -37.99 -57.22 33.99
CA LEU A 905 -38.19 -57.84 35.29
C LEU A 905 -39.65 -57.78 35.75
N THR A 906 -40.28 -56.62 35.71
CA THR A 906 -41.69 -56.47 36.13
C THR A 906 -42.68 -56.72 34.99
N GLY A 907 -42.30 -56.49 33.74
CA GLY A 907 -43.21 -56.50 32.60
C GLY A 907 -44.10 -55.25 32.51
N LEU A 908 -43.91 -54.27 33.39
CA LEU A 908 -44.52 -52.95 33.25
C LEU A 908 -43.90 -52.18 32.09
N ARG A 909 -44.56 -51.10 31.65
CA ARG A 909 -43.96 -50.19 30.67
C ARG A 909 -42.70 -49.56 31.25
N ASN A 910 -41.67 -49.38 30.43
CA ASN A 910 -40.43 -48.71 30.86
C ASN A 910 -40.48 -47.20 30.53
N ARG A 911 -39.55 -46.42 31.08
CA ARG A 911 -39.48 -44.96 30.87
C ARG A 911 -39.49 -44.55 29.38
N ARG A 912 -38.91 -45.38 28.50
CA ARG A 912 -38.86 -45.11 27.04
C ARG A 912 -40.24 -45.15 26.39
N TYR A 913 -41.14 -46.02 26.87
CA TYR A 913 -42.52 -46.04 26.42
C TYR A 913 -43.25 -44.73 26.76
N LEU A 914 -43.08 -44.21 27.98
CA LEU A 914 -43.69 -42.94 28.37
C LEU A 914 -43.20 -41.80 27.47
N LEU A 915 -41.88 -41.63 27.33
CA LEU A 915 -41.32 -40.55 26.49
C LEU A 915 -41.84 -40.60 25.05
N THR A 916 -42.14 -41.79 24.51
CA THR A 916 -42.66 -41.93 23.15
C THR A 916 -44.18 -41.68 23.08
N SER A 917 -44.94 -42.03 24.13
CA SER A 917 -46.41 -42.01 24.11
C SER A 917 -47.04 -40.74 24.71
N ILE A 918 -46.40 -40.14 25.71
CA ILE A 918 -46.95 -39.05 26.53
C ILE A 918 -47.24 -37.79 25.73
N HIS A 919 -46.52 -37.52 24.64
CA HIS A 919 -46.74 -36.36 23.78
C HIS A 919 -48.16 -36.28 23.24
N THR A 920 -48.81 -37.43 23.01
CA THR A 920 -50.20 -37.48 22.53
C THR A 920 -51.15 -36.98 23.62
N ASP A 921 -50.92 -37.40 24.86
CA ASP A 921 -51.71 -37.02 26.02
C ASP A 921 -51.51 -35.53 26.35
N ILE A 922 -50.26 -35.05 26.38
CA ILE A 922 -49.94 -33.62 26.60
C ILE A 922 -50.60 -32.74 25.54
N ALA A 923 -50.52 -33.14 24.27
CA ALA A 923 -51.17 -32.39 23.20
C ALA A 923 -52.70 -32.35 23.36
N GLN A 924 -53.31 -33.36 24.01
CA GLN A 924 -54.74 -33.35 24.31
C GLN A 924 -55.07 -32.38 25.45
N VAL A 925 -54.28 -32.37 26.52
CA VAL A 925 -54.41 -31.43 27.64
C VAL A 925 -54.23 -29.98 27.18
N ASP A 926 -53.16 -29.69 26.44
CA ASP A 926 -52.88 -28.36 25.90
C ASP A 926 -54.03 -27.84 25.04
N ARG A 927 -54.56 -28.68 24.14
CA ARG A 927 -55.69 -28.31 23.29
C ARG A 927 -56.94 -28.02 24.10
N PHE A 928 -57.17 -28.74 25.19
CA PHE A 928 -58.32 -28.53 26.06
C PHE A 928 -58.24 -27.18 26.78
N TYR A 929 -57.17 -26.94 27.55
CA TYR A 929 -57.05 -25.68 28.33
C TYR A 929 -56.88 -24.44 27.46
N THR A 930 -56.21 -24.54 26.31
CA THR A 930 -56.15 -23.43 25.34
C THR A 930 -57.56 -23.03 24.88
N ARG A 931 -58.47 -23.99 24.71
CA ARG A 931 -59.85 -23.72 24.30
C ARG A 931 -60.71 -23.24 25.47
N LEU A 932 -60.48 -23.77 26.68
CA LEU A 932 -61.16 -23.34 27.90
C LEU A 932 -60.85 -21.86 28.22
N LEU A 933 -59.58 -21.46 28.23
CA LEU A 933 -59.14 -20.08 28.51
C LEU A 933 -59.57 -19.08 27.41
N ALA A 934 -59.74 -19.55 26.17
CA ALA A 934 -60.29 -18.76 25.07
C ALA A 934 -61.82 -18.60 25.15
N GLY A 935 -62.47 -19.10 26.21
CA GLY A 935 -63.93 -19.07 26.38
C GLY A 935 -64.70 -19.93 25.37
N LYS A 936 -64.03 -20.88 24.69
CA LYS A 936 -64.61 -21.70 23.61
C LYS A 936 -65.24 -23.01 24.11
N ILE A 937 -65.02 -23.37 25.38
CA ILE A 937 -65.59 -24.54 26.05
C ILE A 937 -65.98 -24.10 27.46
N ASP A 938 -67.03 -24.70 28.02
CA ASP A 938 -67.50 -24.43 29.39
C ASP A 938 -66.68 -25.21 30.43
N ASP A 939 -66.46 -24.63 31.62
CA ASP A 939 -65.63 -25.20 32.70
C ASP A 939 -66.26 -26.44 33.35
N SER A 940 -67.53 -26.72 33.05
CA SER A 940 -68.24 -27.93 33.47
C SER A 940 -67.85 -29.22 32.71
N SER A 941 -66.91 -29.14 31.76
CA SER A 941 -66.48 -30.28 30.93
C SER A 941 -65.31 -31.08 31.54
N VAL A 942 -65.36 -32.41 31.42
CA VAL A 942 -64.38 -33.33 32.06
C VAL A 942 -62.96 -32.98 31.65
N LYS A 943 -62.13 -32.59 32.62
CA LYS A 943 -60.77 -32.10 32.39
C LYS A 943 -59.86 -33.30 32.07
N PRO A 944 -59.13 -33.31 30.93
CA PRO A 944 -58.27 -34.43 30.54
C PRO A 944 -56.94 -34.43 31.30
N ASP A 945 -56.92 -33.92 32.53
CA ASP A 945 -55.72 -33.72 33.33
C ASP A 945 -54.94 -35.02 33.54
N LEU A 946 -53.63 -34.88 33.63
CA LEU A 946 -52.73 -36.00 33.89
C LEU A 946 -52.23 -35.92 35.32
N LEU A 947 -52.50 -36.96 36.09
CA LEU A 947 -51.95 -37.11 37.43
C LEU A 947 -50.65 -37.90 37.35
N PHE A 948 -49.55 -37.32 37.82
CA PHE A 948 -48.27 -38.01 37.95
C PHE A 948 -48.06 -38.39 39.41
N LEU A 949 -48.04 -39.68 39.69
CA LEU A 949 -47.86 -40.24 41.03
C LEU A 949 -46.62 -41.10 41.07
N LEU A 950 -45.61 -40.62 41.79
CA LEU A 950 -44.35 -41.31 42.04
C LEU A 950 -44.42 -42.06 43.36
N PHE A 951 -44.04 -43.32 43.28
CA PHE A 951 -44.14 -44.29 44.35
C PHE A 951 -42.74 -44.87 44.58
N ASP A 952 -42.34 -44.97 45.85
CA ASP A 952 -41.10 -45.65 46.24
C ASP A 952 -41.30 -46.54 47.47
N LEU A 953 -40.64 -47.69 47.47
CA LEU A 953 -40.69 -48.66 48.55
C LEU A 953 -39.73 -48.31 49.68
N ASP A 954 -40.28 -48.03 50.86
CA ASP A 954 -39.47 -47.71 52.02
C ASP A 954 -38.67 -48.92 52.50
N GLY A 955 -37.35 -48.76 52.57
CA GLY A 955 -36.45 -49.81 53.06
C GLY A 955 -36.09 -50.88 52.02
N PHE A 956 -36.45 -50.71 50.74
CA PHE A 956 -36.18 -51.72 49.71
C PHE A 956 -34.70 -52.09 49.56
N LYS A 957 -33.79 -51.10 49.67
CA LYS A 957 -32.34 -51.37 49.64
C LYS A 957 -31.90 -52.34 50.74
N GLN A 958 -32.49 -52.27 51.94
CA GLN A 958 -32.17 -53.21 53.02
C GLN A 958 -32.64 -54.63 52.70
N ILE A 959 -33.71 -54.79 51.92
CA ILE A 959 -34.11 -56.10 51.40
C ILE A 959 -33.04 -56.66 50.47
N ASN A 960 -32.53 -55.86 49.55
CA ASN A 960 -31.46 -56.28 48.65
C ASN A 960 -30.16 -56.57 49.40
N ASP A 961 -29.78 -55.74 50.36
CA ASP A 961 -28.53 -55.89 51.10
C ASP A 961 -28.56 -57.10 52.05
N ILE A 962 -29.70 -57.41 52.66
CA ILE A 962 -29.85 -58.53 53.63
C ILE A 962 -30.21 -59.85 52.94
N HIS A 963 -31.12 -59.80 51.96
CA HIS A 963 -31.70 -61.00 51.34
C HIS A 963 -31.24 -61.23 49.89
N GLY A 964 -30.42 -60.34 49.35
CA GLY A 964 -29.85 -60.41 48.01
C GLY A 964 -30.78 -59.83 46.93
N HIS A 965 -30.19 -59.42 45.81
CA HIS A 965 -30.92 -58.79 44.70
C HIS A 965 -32.08 -59.63 44.15
N ALA A 966 -31.94 -60.97 44.11
CA ALA A 966 -33.01 -61.86 43.66
C ALA A 966 -34.27 -61.77 44.55
N ALA A 967 -34.11 -61.46 45.83
CA ALA A 967 -35.22 -61.25 46.74
C ALA A 967 -35.91 -59.90 46.49
N GLY A 968 -35.15 -58.83 46.25
CA GLY A 968 -35.76 -57.55 45.86
C GLY A 968 -36.45 -57.62 44.50
N ASP A 969 -35.90 -58.35 43.54
CA ASP A 969 -36.54 -58.58 42.24
C ASP A 969 -37.94 -59.23 42.39
N LEU A 970 -38.08 -60.21 43.29
CA LEU A 970 -39.37 -60.81 43.63
C LEU A 970 -40.33 -59.81 44.28
N VAL A 971 -39.82 -58.92 45.13
CA VAL A 971 -40.61 -57.85 45.75
C VAL A 971 -41.15 -56.90 44.69
N LEU A 972 -40.32 -56.47 43.72
CA LEU A 972 -40.74 -55.54 42.68
C LEU A 972 -41.79 -56.13 41.72
N VAL A 973 -41.68 -57.43 41.41
CA VAL A 973 -42.72 -58.15 40.65
C VAL A 973 -44.03 -58.24 41.43
N GLN A 974 -43.98 -58.36 42.76
CA GLN A 974 -45.18 -58.32 43.60
C GLN A 974 -45.79 -56.91 43.61
N VAL A 975 -44.98 -55.86 43.69
CA VAL A 975 -45.45 -54.46 43.66
C VAL A 975 -46.20 -54.13 42.38
N ARG A 976 -45.74 -54.63 41.22
CA ARG A 976 -46.51 -54.53 39.97
C ARG A 976 -47.94 -55.00 40.16
N ASN A 977 -48.15 -56.15 40.79
CA ASN A 977 -49.49 -56.72 40.96
C ASN A 977 -50.34 -55.83 41.89
N ILE A 978 -49.72 -55.26 42.93
CA ILE A 978 -50.38 -54.32 43.84
C ILE A 978 -50.84 -53.08 43.05
N LEU A 979 -49.95 -52.46 42.28
CA LEU A 979 -50.28 -51.28 41.47
C LEU A 979 -51.34 -51.58 40.40
N SER A 980 -51.24 -52.74 39.73
CA SER A 980 -52.21 -53.16 38.70
C SER A 980 -53.62 -53.36 39.26
N ASN A 981 -53.73 -53.79 40.52
CA ASN A 981 -55.02 -53.95 41.19
C ASN A 981 -55.56 -52.63 41.77
N ALA A 982 -54.67 -51.70 42.15
CA ALA A 982 -55.05 -50.43 42.77
C ALA A 982 -55.42 -49.33 41.74
N CYS A 983 -54.86 -49.42 40.52
CA CYS A 983 -55.04 -48.46 39.43
C CYS A 983 -56.02 -48.97 38.37
N ARG A 984 -56.54 -48.09 37.51
CA ARG A 984 -57.45 -48.46 36.42
C ARG A 984 -56.67 -48.96 35.22
N GLU A 985 -57.31 -49.72 34.34
CA GLU A 985 -56.69 -50.14 33.06
C GLU A 985 -56.31 -48.97 32.15
N SER A 986 -56.97 -47.82 32.29
CA SER A 986 -56.64 -46.59 31.56
C SER A 986 -55.37 -45.89 32.08
N ASP A 987 -54.97 -46.18 33.32
CA ASP A 987 -53.79 -45.58 33.95
C ASP A 987 -52.53 -46.29 33.47
N THR A 988 -51.48 -45.51 33.20
CA THR A 988 -50.23 -46.09 32.69
C THR A 988 -49.27 -46.34 33.83
N LEU A 989 -48.98 -47.62 34.08
CA LEU A 989 -48.03 -48.08 35.10
C LEU A 989 -46.64 -48.26 34.51
N ILE A 990 -45.69 -47.53 35.07
CA ILE A 990 -44.32 -47.46 34.56
C ILE A 990 -43.36 -47.81 35.69
N ARG A 991 -42.41 -48.71 35.40
CA ARG A 991 -41.24 -48.84 36.26
C ARG A 991 -40.30 -47.70 35.94
N TRP A 992 -40.21 -46.74 36.86
CA TRP A 992 -39.53 -45.47 36.66
C TRP A 992 -38.04 -45.58 36.96
N GLY A 993 -37.70 -46.32 38.01
CA GLY A 993 -36.34 -46.54 38.48
C GLY A 993 -36.11 -47.97 38.98
N GLY A 994 -35.11 -48.13 39.86
CA GLY A 994 -34.77 -49.42 40.44
C GLY A 994 -35.94 -50.01 41.23
N ASP A 995 -36.41 -49.26 42.22
CA ASP A 995 -37.53 -49.53 43.13
C ASP A 995 -38.66 -48.50 43.05
N GLU A 996 -38.50 -47.50 42.20
CA GLU A 996 -39.47 -46.44 41.95
C GLU A 996 -40.44 -46.78 40.82
N PHE A 997 -41.71 -46.46 41.03
CA PHE A 997 -42.78 -46.64 40.05
C PHE A 997 -43.48 -45.31 39.81
N LEU A 998 -43.84 -45.06 38.55
CA LEU A 998 -44.65 -43.91 38.15
C LEU A 998 -46.01 -44.41 37.67
N VAL A 999 -47.07 -43.84 38.21
CA VAL A 999 -48.43 -44.00 37.73
C VAL A 999 -48.84 -42.71 37.05
N VAL A 1000 -49.24 -42.81 35.78
CA VAL A 1000 -49.84 -41.70 35.04
C VAL A 1000 -51.34 -41.95 34.95
N GLY A 1001 -52.08 -41.26 35.82
CA GLY A 1001 -53.54 -41.27 35.81
C GLY A 1001 -54.05 -40.34 34.71
N ARG A 1002 -54.75 -40.88 33.71
CA ARG A 1002 -55.25 -40.10 32.57
C ARG A 1002 -56.69 -39.64 32.82
N SER A 1003 -56.96 -38.34 32.60
CA SER A 1003 -58.27 -37.73 32.85
C SER A 1003 -58.71 -37.89 34.31
N THR A 1004 -57.76 -37.68 35.22
CA THR A 1004 -57.97 -37.81 36.67
C THR A 1004 -57.93 -36.43 37.30
N GLU A 1005 -59.07 -36.00 37.85
CA GLU A 1005 -59.18 -34.73 38.57
C GLU A 1005 -58.41 -34.77 39.89
N GLN A 1006 -57.86 -33.62 40.29
CA GLN A 1006 -56.94 -33.48 41.43
C GLN A 1006 -57.53 -34.03 42.75
N GLU A 1007 -58.83 -33.89 42.96
CA GLU A 1007 -59.53 -34.35 44.18
C GLU A 1007 -59.58 -35.88 44.32
N VAL A 1008 -59.40 -36.63 43.24
CA VAL A 1008 -59.38 -38.10 43.25
C VAL A 1008 -57.98 -38.65 43.50
N ALA A 1009 -56.94 -37.82 43.35
CA ALA A 1009 -55.54 -38.20 43.46
C ALA A 1009 -55.17 -38.73 44.86
N GLU A 1010 -55.67 -38.08 45.90
CA GLU A 1010 -55.45 -38.44 47.31
C GLU A 1010 -55.99 -39.84 47.61
N GLY A 1011 -57.21 -40.14 47.13
CA GLY A 1011 -57.84 -41.45 47.31
C GLY A 1011 -57.14 -42.57 46.54
N LEU A 1012 -56.50 -42.28 45.40
CA LEU A 1012 -55.66 -43.23 44.68
C LEU A 1012 -54.34 -43.47 45.43
N ALA A 1013 -53.68 -42.42 45.89
CA ALA A 1013 -52.43 -42.51 46.65
C ALA A 1013 -52.63 -43.29 47.97
N GLU A 1014 -53.68 -42.97 48.74
CA GLU A 1014 -53.95 -43.68 49.99
C GLU A 1014 -54.27 -45.16 49.76
N ARG A 1015 -55.02 -45.47 48.70
CA ARG A 1015 -55.35 -46.86 48.35
C ARG A 1015 -54.10 -47.66 47.98
N ILE A 1016 -53.18 -47.07 47.23
CA ILE A 1016 -51.89 -47.72 46.89
C ILE A 1016 -51.05 -47.90 48.16
N ARG A 1017 -50.94 -46.86 48.99
CA ARG A 1017 -50.16 -46.90 50.23
C ARG A 1017 -50.65 -47.99 51.17
N GLN A 1018 -51.95 -48.04 51.41
CA GLN A 1018 -52.56 -49.04 52.28
C GLN A 1018 -52.41 -50.46 51.72
N ALA A 1019 -52.57 -50.62 50.40
CA ALA A 1019 -52.38 -51.92 49.74
C ALA A 1019 -50.95 -52.46 49.89
N VAL A 1020 -49.94 -51.59 49.94
CA VAL A 1020 -48.55 -52.01 50.17
C VAL A 1020 -48.31 -52.38 51.64
N VAL A 1021 -48.81 -51.58 52.57
CA VAL A 1021 -48.69 -51.84 54.02
C VAL A 1021 -49.32 -53.18 54.41
N ASP A 1022 -50.48 -53.48 53.83
CA ASP A 1022 -51.23 -54.71 54.12
C ASP A 1022 -50.61 -55.94 53.44
N HIS A 1023 -49.73 -55.74 52.45
CA HIS A 1023 -49.12 -56.84 51.70
C HIS A 1023 -47.88 -57.40 52.41
N LYS A 1024 -47.85 -58.74 52.55
CA LYS A 1024 -46.68 -59.47 53.07
C LYS A 1024 -45.81 -59.91 51.90
N PHE A 1025 -44.69 -59.21 51.71
CA PHE A 1025 -43.78 -59.43 50.59
C PHE A 1025 -42.93 -60.68 50.80
N GLU A 1026 -42.97 -61.61 49.85
CA GLU A 1026 -42.09 -62.79 49.89
C GLU A 1026 -40.69 -62.45 49.34
N VAL A 1027 -39.64 -62.76 50.11
CA VAL A 1027 -38.23 -62.47 49.81
C VAL A 1027 -37.40 -63.74 49.54
N GLY A 1028 -38.09 -64.81 49.12
CA GLY A 1028 -37.48 -66.11 48.80
C GLY A 1028 -37.33 -67.05 50.01
N SER A 1029 -37.29 -68.35 49.73
CA SER A 1029 -37.23 -69.43 50.75
C SER A 1029 -38.36 -69.36 51.81
N ARG A 1030 -39.58 -68.95 51.39
CA ARG A 1030 -40.79 -68.79 52.22
C ARG A 1030 -40.69 -67.79 53.38
N ARG A 1031 -39.75 -66.86 53.32
CA ARG A 1031 -39.66 -65.75 54.30
C ARG A 1031 -40.43 -64.55 53.76
N THR A 1032 -41.21 -63.90 54.62
CA THR A 1032 -41.94 -62.68 54.27
C THR A 1032 -41.48 -61.50 55.10
N VAL A 1033 -41.48 -60.33 54.48
CA VAL A 1033 -41.20 -59.03 55.09
C VAL A 1033 -42.40 -58.12 54.87
N SER A 1034 -42.59 -57.15 55.76
CA SER A 1034 -43.57 -56.09 55.55
C SER A 1034 -42.81 -54.85 55.12
N LEU A 1035 -43.25 -54.24 54.02
CA LEU A 1035 -42.71 -53.00 53.53
C LEU A 1035 -43.81 -51.95 53.57
N THR A 1036 -43.40 -50.71 53.61
CA THR A 1036 -44.29 -49.58 53.41
C THR A 1036 -43.85 -48.84 52.15
N CYS A 1037 -44.63 -47.86 51.72
CA CYS A 1037 -44.22 -46.99 50.63
C CYS A 1037 -44.50 -45.54 50.97
N SER A 1038 -43.70 -44.69 50.35
CA SER A 1038 -43.94 -43.26 50.32
C SER A 1038 -44.39 -42.89 48.92
N ILE A 1039 -45.31 -41.93 48.83
CA ILE A 1039 -45.91 -41.52 47.55
C ILE A 1039 -45.93 -40.01 47.45
N GLY A 1040 -45.52 -39.50 46.28
CA GLY A 1040 -45.63 -38.10 45.92
C GLY A 1040 -46.44 -37.93 44.65
N PHE A 1041 -47.31 -36.94 44.57
CA PHE A 1041 -48.07 -36.69 43.35
C PHE A 1041 -48.33 -35.21 43.08
N ALA A 1042 -48.47 -34.90 41.79
CA ALA A 1042 -48.84 -33.60 41.26
C ALA A 1042 -49.60 -33.77 39.94
N ALA A 1043 -50.45 -32.80 39.59
CA ALA A 1043 -51.26 -32.85 38.37
C ALA A 1043 -50.73 -31.91 37.29
N PHE A 1044 -50.92 -32.31 36.04
CA PHE A 1044 -50.63 -31.52 34.84
C PHE A 1044 -51.94 -31.20 34.10
N PRO A 1045 -52.21 -29.92 33.78
CA PRO A 1045 -51.32 -28.77 34.00
C PRO A 1045 -51.22 -28.42 35.49
N PHE A 1046 -50.03 -28.02 35.94
CA PHE A 1046 -49.84 -27.65 37.35
C PHE A 1046 -50.52 -26.33 37.69
N ILE A 1047 -50.55 -25.39 36.74
CA ILE A 1047 -51.28 -24.11 36.84
C ILE A 1047 -52.33 -24.10 35.72
N PRO A 1048 -53.61 -24.41 35.99
CA PRO A 1048 -54.64 -24.55 34.97
C PRO A 1048 -54.88 -23.28 34.12
N THR A 1049 -54.68 -22.09 34.69
CA THR A 1049 -54.78 -20.81 33.98
C THR A 1049 -53.59 -20.53 33.05
N GLN A 1050 -52.46 -21.22 33.25
CA GLN A 1050 -51.24 -21.11 32.46
C GLN A 1050 -50.64 -22.51 32.14
N PRO A 1051 -51.36 -23.35 31.38
CA PRO A 1051 -51.12 -24.80 31.31
C PRO A 1051 -49.78 -25.22 30.71
N LYS A 1052 -49.15 -24.33 29.93
CA LYS A 1052 -47.87 -24.58 29.26
C LYS A 1052 -46.66 -24.14 30.08
N PHE A 1053 -46.89 -23.46 31.20
CA PHE A 1053 -45.82 -22.77 31.90
C PHE A 1053 -44.92 -23.74 32.67
N VAL A 1054 -45.49 -24.74 33.33
CA VAL A 1054 -44.75 -25.84 33.97
C VAL A 1054 -44.92 -27.09 33.12
N HIS A 1055 -43.85 -27.52 32.45
CA HIS A 1055 -43.85 -28.70 31.58
C HIS A 1055 -44.09 -30.00 32.36
N TRP A 1056 -44.62 -31.04 31.70
CA TRP A 1056 -45.00 -32.28 32.39
C TRP A 1056 -43.80 -32.98 33.06
N GLU A 1057 -42.58 -32.89 32.50
CA GLU A 1057 -41.38 -33.39 33.15
C GLU A 1057 -41.08 -32.63 34.46
N GLN A 1058 -41.34 -31.32 34.48
CA GLN A 1058 -41.18 -30.49 35.69
C GLN A 1058 -42.26 -30.83 36.73
N VAL A 1059 -43.50 -31.15 36.30
CA VAL A 1059 -44.56 -31.64 37.19
C VAL A 1059 -44.23 -33.00 37.80
N VAL A 1060 -43.62 -33.92 37.03
CA VAL A 1060 -43.07 -35.16 37.60
C VAL A 1060 -41.98 -34.86 38.63
N GLY A 1061 -41.16 -33.83 38.40
CA GLY A 1061 -40.20 -33.33 39.40
C GLY A 1061 -40.85 -32.81 40.68
N ILE A 1062 -41.97 -32.08 40.56
CA ILE A 1062 -42.75 -31.63 41.73
C ILE A 1062 -43.33 -32.84 42.50
N ALA A 1063 -43.84 -33.84 41.79
CA ALA A 1063 -44.31 -35.09 42.40
C ALA A 1063 -43.16 -35.85 43.11
N ASP A 1064 -41.95 -35.83 42.56
CA ASP A 1064 -40.76 -36.42 43.19
C ASP A 1064 -40.38 -35.66 44.48
N ARG A 1065 -40.47 -34.32 44.44
CA ARG A 1065 -40.26 -33.51 45.65
C ARG A 1065 -41.31 -33.81 46.71
N ALA A 1066 -42.57 -33.96 46.34
CA ALA A 1066 -43.63 -34.38 47.25
C ALA A 1066 -43.34 -35.77 47.86
N LEU A 1067 -42.83 -36.72 47.05
CA LEU A 1067 -42.42 -38.05 47.51
C LEU A 1067 -41.29 -37.95 48.54
N TYR A 1068 -40.32 -37.08 48.30
CA TYR A 1068 -39.23 -36.82 49.24
C TYR A 1068 -39.73 -36.28 50.57
N VAL A 1069 -40.68 -35.33 50.54
CA VAL A 1069 -41.31 -34.77 51.76
C VAL A 1069 -42.06 -35.85 52.53
N ALA A 1070 -42.78 -36.75 51.83
CA ALA A 1070 -43.44 -37.89 52.45
C ALA A 1070 -42.43 -38.83 53.15
N LYS A 1071 -41.26 -39.07 52.53
CA LYS A 1071 -40.20 -39.89 53.14
C LYS A 1071 -39.56 -39.22 54.36
N GLN A 1072 -39.31 -37.91 54.31
CA GLN A 1072 -38.71 -37.17 55.43
C GLN A 1072 -39.67 -37.03 56.62
N SER A 1073 -40.97 -36.94 56.35
CA SER A 1073 -42.01 -36.78 57.38
C SER A 1073 -42.37 -38.08 58.13
N GLY A 1074 -41.53 -39.12 58.00
CA GLY A 1074 -41.65 -40.37 58.76
C GLY A 1074 -41.93 -41.62 57.92
N ARG A 1075 -41.99 -41.49 56.58
CA ARG A 1075 -42.25 -42.59 55.62
C ARG A 1075 -43.64 -43.23 55.81
N ASN A 1076 -44.02 -44.14 54.92
CA ASN A 1076 -45.35 -44.78 54.92
C ASN A 1076 -46.53 -43.79 54.81
N GLN A 1077 -46.39 -42.76 53.97
CA GLN A 1077 -47.34 -41.65 53.83
C GLN A 1077 -47.36 -41.15 52.39
N TRP A 1078 -48.38 -40.37 52.05
CA TRP A 1078 -48.41 -39.65 50.78
C TRP A 1078 -48.54 -38.15 50.96
N VAL A 1079 -47.95 -37.42 50.01
CA VAL A 1079 -47.99 -35.97 49.92
C VAL A 1079 -48.31 -35.57 48.48
N GLY A 1080 -49.30 -34.70 48.33
CA GLY A 1080 -49.66 -34.04 47.08
C GLY A 1080 -49.34 -32.56 47.15
N ILE A 1081 -48.76 -32.02 46.09
CA ILE A 1081 -48.50 -30.57 45.96
C ILE A 1081 -49.34 -30.04 44.79
N PHE A 1082 -50.12 -29.00 45.06
CA PHE A 1082 -51.01 -28.36 44.09
C PHE A 1082 -50.83 -26.84 44.09
N SER A 1083 -51.14 -26.19 42.97
CA SER A 1083 -51.23 -24.73 42.91
C SER A 1083 -52.49 -24.22 43.64
N THR A 1084 -52.41 -23.03 44.23
CA THR A 1084 -53.55 -22.26 44.77
C THR A 1084 -53.94 -21.14 43.81
N GLU A 1085 -55.07 -20.48 44.06
CA GLU A 1085 -55.47 -19.27 43.30
C GLU A 1085 -54.43 -18.13 43.40
N LYS A 1086 -53.57 -18.12 44.44
CA LYS A 1086 -52.48 -17.14 44.56
C LYS A 1086 -51.27 -17.49 43.70
N THR A 1087 -51.08 -18.76 43.32
CA THR A 1087 -50.00 -19.17 42.41
C THR A 1087 -50.14 -18.49 41.05
N ASP A 1088 -51.38 -18.21 40.64
CA ASP A 1088 -51.73 -17.59 39.37
C ASP A 1088 -51.29 -16.11 39.28
N GLU A 1089 -51.03 -15.45 40.43
CA GLU A 1089 -50.69 -14.03 40.53
C GLU A 1089 -49.16 -13.74 40.59
N VAL A 1090 -48.30 -14.76 40.64
CA VAL A 1090 -46.84 -14.62 40.70
C VAL A 1090 -46.21 -14.66 39.30
N GLU A 1091 -45.35 -13.68 38.95
CA GLU A 1091 -44.60 -13.70 37.69
C GLU A 1091 -43.67 -14.92 37.63
N ALA A 1092 -43.93 -15.80 36.67
CA ALA A 1092 -43.72 -17.24 36.86
C ALA A 1092 -42.30 -17.78 36.50
N GLU A 1093 -41.30 -16.97 36.15
CA GLU A 1093 -39.96 -17.51 35.85
C GLU A 1093 -39.26 -18.08 37.10
N GLY A 1094 -38.91 -19.37 37.06
CA GLY A 1094 -38.21 -20.08 38.15
C GLY A 1094 -39.11 -20.80 39.17
N LEU A 1095 -40.44 -20.75 39.02
CA LEU A 1095 -41.36 -21.31 40.03
C LEU A 1095 -41.15 -22.81 40.32
N HIS A 1096 -40.91 -23.63 39.29
CA HIS A 1096 -40.64 -25.07 39.49
C HIS A 1096 -39.30 -25.35 40.20
N GLU A 1097 -38.27 -24.53 39.99
CA GLU A 1097 -36.98 -24.63 40.70
C GLU A 1097 -37.18 -24.23 42.16
N ILE A 1098 -37.93 -23.17 42.45
CA ILE A 1098 -38.25 -22.74 43.81
C ILE A 1098 -39.15 -23.79 44.52
N ILE A 1099 -40.11 -24.41 43.82
CA ILE A 1099 -40.92 -25.52 44.37
C ILE A 1099 -40.04 -26.73 44.69
N ASN A 1100 -39.03 -27.04 43.87
CA ASN A 1100 -38.14 -28.16 44.16
C ASN A 1100 -37.11 -27.83 45.26
N GLU A 1101 -36.66 -26.57 45.38
CA GLU A 1101 -35.64 -26.17 46.35
C GLU A 1101 -36.20 -25.78 47.73
N ARG A 1102 -37.28 -24.99 47.79
CA ARG A 1102 -37.87 -24.43 49.03
C ARG A 1102 -39.42 -24.50 49.07
N PRO A 1103 -40.03 -25.69 48.90
CA PRO A 1103 -41.48 -25.82 48.87
C PRO A 1103 -42.16 -25.39 50.19
N GLU A 1104 -41.47 -25.46 51.32
CA GLU A 1104 -41.99 -25.04 52.63
C GLU A 1104 -42.32 -23.55 52.67
N GLN A 1105 -41.51 -22.72 52.00
CA GLN A 1105 -41.68 -21.29 51.99
C GLN A 1105 -42.87 -20.90 51.10
N LEU A 1106 -43.01 -21.58 49.96
CA LEU A 1106 -44.15 -21.38 49.05
C LEU A 1106 -45.47 -21.87 49.67
N ALA A 1107 -45.45 -22.95 50.44
CA ALA A 1107 -46.61 -23.41 51.19
C ALA A 1107 -47.00 -22.41 52.29
N TYR A 1108 -46.02 -21.87 53.03
CA TYR A 1108 -46.24 -20.82 54.04
C TYR A 1108 -46.79 -19.53 53.45
N ASP A 1109 -46.28 -19.12 52.28
CA ASP A 1109 -46.74 -17.94 51.55
C ASP A 1109 -48.13 -18.15 50.89
N GLY A 1110 -48.67 -19.37 50.97
CA GLY A 1110 -49.97 -19.76 50.42
C GLY A 1110 -49.98 -19.87 48.89
N LEU A 1111 -48.80 -19.96 48.26
CA LEU A 1111 -48.61 -20.10 46.82
C LEU A 1111 -48.68 -21.54 46.33
N ILE A 1112 -48.61 -22.53 47.22
CA ILE A 1112 -48.93 -23.92 46.90
C ILE A 1112 -49.75 -24.49 48.06
N GLU A 1113 -50.65 -25.41 47.73
CA GLU A 1113 -51.41 -26.17 48.71
C GLU A 1113 -50.75 -27.54 48.87
N LEU A 1114 -50.44 -27.91 50.11
CA LEU A 1114 -49.97 -29.25 50.43
C LEU A 1114 -51.10 -30.07 51.03
N ARG A 1115 -51.36 -31.22 50.43
CA ARG A 1115 -52.34 -32.20 50.91
C ARG A 1115 -51.61 -33.47 51.30
N THR A 1116 -51.89 -33.99 52.48
CA THR A 1116 -51.09 -35.07 53.06
C THR A 1116 -51.93 -36.02 53.90
N SER A 1117 -51.51 -37.29 53.96
CA SER A 1117 -52.04 -38.27 54.91
C SER A 1117 -51.61 -38.03 56.37
N ILE A 1118 -50.78 -37.03 56.64
CA ILE A 1118 -50.36 -36.64 57.99
C ILE A 1118 -51.50 -35.83 58.61
N GLY A 1119 -52.12 -36.36 59.67
CA GLY A 1119 -53.33 -35.78 60.27
C GLY A 1119 -53.22 -34.33 60.79
N ASP A 1120 -52.02 -33.73 60.82
CA ASP A 1120 -51.79 -32.30 61.04
C ASP A 1120 -50.77 -31.76 59.99
N PRO A 1121 -51.17 -30.82 59.10
CA PRO A 1121 -50.30 -30.29 58.04
C PRO A 1121 -49.03 -29.60 58.55
N ASP A 1122 -49.05 -29.01 59.75
CA ASP A 1122 -47.88 -28.34 60.33
C ASP A 1122 -46.84 -29.33 60.88
N ALA A 1123 -47.19 -30.62 60.96
CA ALA A 1123 -46.27 -31.71 61.34
C ALA A 1123 -45.47 -32.28 60.16
N VAL A 1124 -45.67 -31.76 58.93
CA VAL A 1124 -44.89 -32.12 57.74
C VAL A 1124 -43.45 -31.65 57.92
N VAL A 1125 -42.50 -32.59 57.86
CA VAL A 1125 -41.08 -32.28 58.00
C VAL A 1125 -40.52 -31.92 56.64
N TRP A 1126 -40.47 -30.62 56.39
CA TRP A 1126 -39.70 -30.05 55.30
C TRP A 1126 -38.23 -30.08 55.69
N ALA A 1127 -37.47 -30.99 55.11
CA ALA A 1127 -36.02 -31.01 55.35
C ALA A 1127 -35.43 -29.70 54.78
N ARG A 1128 -34.96 -28.80 55.66
CA ARG A 1128 -34.13 -27.66 55.25
C ARG A 1128 -32.92 -28.20 54.50
N ALA A 1129 -32.57 -27.52 53.40
CA ALA A 1129 -31.21 -27.62 52.86
C ALA A 1129 -30.17 -27.30 53.94
#